data_AF-A0A839UUT4-F1
#
_entry.id   AF-A0A839UUT4-F1
#
_cell.length_a   1.000
_cell.length_b   1.000
_cell.length_c   1.000
_cell.angle_alpha   90.00
_cell.angle_beta   90.00
_cell.angle_gamma   90.00
#
_symmetry.space_group_name_H-M   'P 1'
#
loop_
_entity.id
_entity.type
_entity.pdbx_description
1 polymer ?
#
loop_
_entity_poly.entity_id
_entity_poly.type
_entity_poly.pdbx_seq_one_letter_code
_entity_poly.pdbx_strand_id
1 'polypeptide(L)'
;MTPFMLHRSLFSLPLLATVTILLAGGCSSKTNTGEIDDIEPDPVVIDIPLAYVERPIPVDEDGNRLEDDLLMPQAFNPGAILYLKDRAASSARRLDISSPAWEEGALYDVKDLSASYDGERLLFAMRAPEIENADDDEQPKWDIWEYDIPSATLRRVIADDIQADIGHDVAPRYLPGVERRIVFASTRQTRARAILLDDGKPQFSALDDGRRNEAFVLHVMDNDGTNIEQLTYNQSHDFQPTMLPDGRVLYSRWDRLPGNDQLSFYAVDPYGMRQSILYGYHSQNTGTNDTEAFFLRPTQLPDGRIFAIHRARTSREYGGNLVAIDVENYIAADQPVAGGSGSEGQTAVYPLTVSTDDSLSINGIFHSASPLFDDTGRFIVSWSRCRIINPDNDLPAACDEDTDDTALLADPLYGIYLFNPTANTQQPILLPVEGRMLTEPTLLLPRTADNLIPPPVADIDYSATLAEQDLGSLHIQSVYDFDGTDVAGIANLRNPANWGSLERPARFLRLVKAVSIPDNNVLNFPGSAFGRSAANGMREILGYVPIEPDGSVMVKVPADVAFTFDVLDAQGRRAFPRHNNWLQLRPGEQANCGGCHTRQSELPHGRPDAEADSANPGAPTTGLPFPNTDPALFADMGETMAQTYARINGLRTPSVDINYVDEWTDPALLTPETGFNWTYADLSTSQPAGGACDSGGNNWSAQCRVTIHYPDHIQPLWTTTRTNPADALEDWTCTSCHTDRDDMNAAQIPAGQLDLRAEPSPDQQAHFIGYRELLFNDAEQELVDGALVDRLIQATDGNGNPLFETDEDGNLILDGNGDPIPVMVTINVPAAMSSNGAANSARFFNRFEQPPGVDDTVDHRGYLTEAELKLISEWLDLGAQYYNNPFAVPVN
;
A
#
# COMPACT_ATOMS: atom_id res chain seq x y z
N MET A 1 -15.74 -5.88 -87.68
CA MET A 1 -16.81 -5.56 -88.66
C MET A 1 -18.05 -5.20 -87.86
N THR A 2 -18.31 -3.92 -87.72
CA THR A 2 -19.63 -3.33 -87.41
C THR A 2 -20.65 -3.78 -88.48
N PRO A 3 -21.99 -3.74 -88.26
CA PRO A 3 -22.66 -2.60 -87.60
C PRO A 3 -23.91 -2.97 -86.76
N PHE A 4 -24.31 -2.13 -85.78
CA PHE A 4 -25.46 -1.18 -85.81
C PHE A 4 -26.85 -1.87 -85.89
N MET A 5 -27.95 -1.43 -85.26
CA MET A 5 -28.29 -0.22 -84.49
C MET A 5 -29.70 -0.46 -83.87
N LEU A 6 -29.92 0.10 -82.66
CA LEU A 6 -31.05 0.95 -82.21
C LEU A 6 -32.52 0.54 -82.50
N HIS A 7 -33.37 0.45 -81.45
CA HIS A 7 -34.09 1.57 -80.78
C HIS A 7 -35.46 1.16 -80.16
N ARG A 8 -35.64 1.52 -78.86
CA ARG A 8 -36.83 2.13 -78.18
C ARG A 8 -38.24 1.53 -78.34
N SER A 9 -39.16 1.45 -77.38
CA SER A 9 -39.31 1.72 -75.93
C SER A 9 -40.79 1.40 -75.61
N LEU A 10 -41.11 0.99 -74.38
CA LEU A 10 -42.30 1.35 -73.55
C LEU A 10 -42.95 0.16 -72.80
N PHE A 11 -42.81 0.26 -71.48
CA PHE A 11 -43.65 -0.14 -70.34
C PHE A 11 -44.84 -1.09 -70.53
N SER A 12 -44.84 -2.17 -69.75
CA SER A 12 -46.00 -2.62 -68.93
C SER A 12 -45.55 -3.73 -67.94
N LEU A 13 -45.63 -3.44 -66.64
CA LEU A 13 -45.86 -4.45 -65.58
C LEU A 13 -47.39 -4.77 -65.55
N PRO A 14 -47.89 -5.89 -64.98
CA PRO A 14 -47.42 -6.50 -63.71
C PRO A 14 -47.56 -8.04 -63.53
N LEU A 15 -47.06 -8.52 -62.37
CA LEU A 15 -47.52 -9.67 -61.54
C LEU A 15 -47.45 -11.10 -62.14
N LEU A 16 -47.17 -12.20 -61.44
CA LEU A 16 -46.90 -12.56 -60.04
C LEU A 16 -46.44 -14.05 -60.06
N ALA A 17 -45.45 -14.46 -59.27
CA ALA A 17 -45.31 -15.87 -58.86
C ALA A 17 -44.69 -15.94 -57.46
N THR A 18 -45.46 -16.55 -56.58
CA THR A 18 -45.37 -16.67 -55.13
C THR A 18 -44.42 -17.77 -54.68
N VAL A 19 -43.64 -17.54 -53.62
CA VAL A 19 -43.21 -18.57 -52.67
C VAL A 19 -43.54 -18.07 -51.26
N THR A 20 -44.28 -18.91 -50.54
CA THR A 20 -44.92 -18.65 -49.26
C THR A 20 -43.98 -19.05 -48.12
N ILE A 21 -43.69 -18.11 -47.21
CA ILE A 21 -43.11 -18.35 -45.89
C ILE A 21 -44.29 -18.50 -44.91
N LEU A 22 -44.26 -19.51 -44.04
CA LEU A 22 -45.22 -19.66 -42.93
C LEU A 22 -44.50 -19.43 -41.59
N LEU A 23 -45.16 -18.63 -40.75
CA LEU A 23 -44.80 -18.13 -39.42
C LEU A 23 -45.19 -19.06 -38.27
N ALA A 24 -44.44 -18.98 -37.15
CA ALA A 24 -44.89 -18.90 -35.74
C ALA A 24 -43.64 -18.80 -34.83
N GLY A 25 -43.48 -18.01 -33.76
CA GLY A 25 -44.25 -16.92 -33.11
C GLY A 25 -43.84 -16.78 -31.62
N GLY A 26 -43.52 -15.54 -31.17
CA GLY A 26 -43.44 -14.96 -29.78
C GLY A 26 -42.40 -15.54 -28.78
N CYS A 27 -41.76 -14.82 -27.85
CA CYS A 27 -42.07 -13.53 -27.18
C CYS A 27 -40.80 -12.69 -26.82
N SER A 28 -41.05 -11.42 -26.48
CA SER A 28 -40.14 -10.27 -26.32
C SER A 28 -39.25 -10.23 -25.07
N SER A 29 -38.05 -9.66 -25.23
CA SER A 29 -37.55 -8.56 -24.40
C SER A 29 -36.95 -7.47 -25.32
N LYS A 30 -37.14 -6.20 -24.96
CA LYS A 30 -36.85 -5.03 -25.81
C LYS A 30 -35.43 -4.55 -25.60
N THR A 31 -34.53 -4.80 -26.55
CA THR A 31 -33.38 -3.94 -26.83
C THR A 31 -33.43 -3.57 -28.31
N ASN A 32 -33.50 -2.26 -28.59
CA ASN A 32 -33.49 -1.71 -29.95
C ASN A 32 -32.17 -2.10 -30.63
N THR A 33 -32.16 -3.19 -31.38
CA THR A 33 -31.31 -3.32 -32.56
C THR A 33 -32.21 -3.02 -33.75
N GLY A 34 -32.38 -1.73 -34.01
CA GLY A 34 -33.00 -1.27 -35.25
C GLY A 34 -32.15 -1.73 -36.43
N GLU A 35 -32.83 -2.09 -37.52
CA GLU A 35 -32.26 -2.03 -38.86
C GLU A 35 -31.42 -0.76 -39.02
N ILE A 36 -30.27 -0.90 -39.68
CA ILE A 36 -29.37 0.20 -40.03
C ILE A 36 -30.09 1.07 -41.08
N ASP A 37 -30.96 1.96 -40.63
CA ASP A 37 -31.49 3.09 -41.39
C ASP A 37 -31.29 4.36 -40.54
N ASP A 38 -30.35 5.20 -40.99
CA ASP A 38 -30.11 6.61 -40.66
C ASP A 38 -30.27 7.05 -39.18
N ILE A 39 -29.36 6.60 -38.31
CA ILE A 39 -29.00 7.41 -37.13
C ILE A 39 -27.99 8.45 -37.59
N GLU A 40 -28.42 9.71 -37.66
CA GLU A 40 -27.54 10.83 -37.99
C GLU A 40 -26.41 10.89 -36.94
N PRO A 41 -25.15 10.74 -37.36
CA PRO A 41 -24.05 10.65 -36.42
C PRO A 41 -23.83 12.00 -35.73
N ASP A 42 -23.38 11.97 -34.46
CA ASP A 42 -23.28 13.18 -33.68
C ASP A 42 -22.25 14.18 -34.27
N PRO A 43 -22.67 15.38 -34.70
CA PRO A 43 -21.80 16.29 -35.44
C PRO A 43 -20.65 16.85 -34.59
N VAL A 44 -20.78 16.87 -33.26
CA VAL A 44 -19.71 17.38 -32.37
C VAL A 44 -18.58 16.35 -32.30
N VAL A 45 -18.93 15.07 -32.11
CA VAL A 45 -17.94 13.99 -31.96
C VAL A 45 -17.20 13.71 -33.26
N ILE A 46 -17.91 13.75 -34.39
CA ILE A 46 -17.38 13.39 -35.71
C ILE A 46 -16.15 14.19 -36.10
N ASP A 47 -16.02 15.45 -35.67
CA ASP A 47 -14.96 16.37 -36.09
C ASP A 47 -13.75 16.43 -35.13
N ILE A 48 -13.76 15.62 -34.06
CA ILE A 48 -12.68 15.58 -33.05
C ILE A 48 -11.72 14.43 -33.37
N PRO A 49 -10.38 14.64 -33.37
CA PRO A 49 -9.42 13.56 -33.55
C PRO A 49 -9.53 12.49 -32.45
N LEU A 50 -9.34 11.23 -32.84
CA LEU A 50 -9.48 10.07 -31.95
C LEU A 50 -8.24 9.18 -32.07
N ALA A 51 -7.58 8.93 -30.95
CA ALA A 51 -6.55 7.90 -30.82
C ALA A 51 -7.11 6.66 -30.10
N TYR A 52 -6.58 5.48 -30.43
CA TYR A 52 -6.94 4.22 -29.77
C TYR A 52 -5.86 3.16 -29.99
N VAL A 53 -5.79 2.18 -29.09
CA VAL A 53 -4.92 1.01 -29.22
C VAL A 53 -5.71 -0.14 -29.84
N GLU A 54 -5.14 -0.80 -30.85
CA GLU A 54 -5.60 -2.09 -31.38
C GLU A 54 -4.57 -3.15 -31.00
N ARG A 55 -4.97 -4.21 -30.29
CA ARG A 55 -4.06 -5.29 -29.89
C ARG A 55 -4.68 -6.68 -30.13
N PRO A 56 -3.87 -7.74 -30.32
CA PRO A 56 -4.36 -9.10 -30.20
C PRO A 56 -4.87 -9.34 -28.78
N ILE A 57 -5.78 -10.32 -28.63
CA ILE A 57 -6.17 -10.80 -27.30
C ILE A 57 -4.93 -11.45 -26.65
N PRO A 58 -4.54 -11.04 -25.43
CA PRO A 58 -3.40 -11.63 -24.74
C PRO A 58 -3.63 -13.12 -24.45
N VAL A 59 -2.67 -13.96 -24.88
CA VAL A 59 -2.71 -15.42 -24.67
C VAL A 59 -1.36 -15.94 -24.21
N ASP A 60 -1.37 -17.05 -23.47
CA ASP A 60 -0.18 -17.82 -23.09
C ASP A 60 0.37 -18.65 -24.28
N GLU A 61 1.45 -19.38 -24.06
CA GLU A 61 2.10 -20.24 -25.07
C GLU A 61 1.18 -21.36 -25.60
N ASP A 62 0.20 -21.79 -24.79
CA ASP A 62 -0.78 -22.82 -25.13
C ASP A 62 -2.02 -22.23 -25.84
N GLY A 63 -2.10 -20.90 -25.98
CA GLY A 63 -3.19 -20.18 -26.61
C GLY A 63 -4.38 -19.89 -25.68
N ASN A 64 -4.23 -20.07 -24.36
CA ASN A 64 -5.25 -19.69 -23.38
C ASN A 64 -5.16 -18.20 -23.05
N ARG A 65 -6.29 -17.55 -22.79
CA ARG A 65 -6.32 -16.13 -22.41
C ARG A 65 -5.56 -15.86 -21.11
N LEU A 66 -4.70 -14.85 -21.12
CA LEU A 66 -3.98 -14.40 -19.93
C LEU A 66 -4.91 -13.65 -18.99
N GLU A 67 -4.70 -13.79 -17.68
CA GLU A 67 -5.37 -12.94 -16.70
C GLU A 67 -4.68 -11.56 -16.62
N ASP A 68 -5.47 -10.50 -16.64
CA ASP A 68 -4.99 -9.14 -16.41
C ASP A 68 -5.06 -8.82 -14.92
N ASP A 69 -3.90 -8.57 -14.30
CA ASP A 69 -3.74 -8.20 -12.89
C ASP A 69 -3.44 -6.70 -12.77
N LEU A 70 -4.31 -5.95 -12.08
CA LEU A 70 -4.15 -4.51 -11.89
C LEU A 70 -2.87 -4.13 -11.11
N LEU A 71 -2.30 -5.05 -10.35
CA LEU A 71 -1.07 -4.87 -9.58
C LEU A 71 0.18 -5.33 -10.34
N MET A 72 0.09 -5.48 -11.67
CA MET A 72 1.25 -5.67 -12.55
C MET A 72 1.38 -4.53 -13.59
N PRO A 73 1.73 -3.30 -13.17
CA PRO A 73 1.84 -2.16 -14.10
C PRO A 73 2.90 -2.36 -15.19
N GLN A 74 3.87 -3.25 -15.01
CA GLN A 74 4.90 -3.60 -15.99
C GLN A 74 4.48 -4.66 -17.01
N ALA A 75 3.28 -5.27 -16.87
CA ALA A 75 2.80 -6.32 -17.76
C ALA A 75 2.94 -5.93 -19.25
N PHE A 76 3.43 -6.88 -20.05
CA PHE A 76 3.73 -6.73 -21.47
C PHE A 76 2.88 -7.67 -22.31
N ASN A 77 2.09 -7.10 -23.22
CA ASN A 77 1.17 -7.83 -24.10
C ASN A 77 1.52 -7.53 -25.57
N PRO A 78 2.42 -8.30 -26.19
CA PRO A 78 3.00 -7.95 -27.49
C PRO A 78 1.97 -7.85 -28.63
N GLY A 79 2.22 -6.92 -29.56
CA GLY A 79 1.46 -6.78 -30.81
C GLY A 79 0.42 -5.65 -30.81
N ALA A 80 0.52 -4.70 -29.87
CA ALA A 80 -0.35 -3.53 -29.86
C ALA A 80 0.08 -2.48 -30.89
N ILE A 81 -0.90 -1.85 -31.56
CA ILE A 81 -0.69 -0.76 -32.51
C ILE A 81 -1.53 0.43 -32.11
N LEU A 82 -0.90 1.59 -31.99
CA LEU A 82 -1.57 2.86 -31.75
C LEU A 82 -1.97 3.52 -33.07
N TYR A 83 -3.28 3.76 -33.20
CA TYR A 83 -3.88 4.42 -34.35
C TYR A 83 -4.38 5.82 -34.00
N LEU A 84 -4.25 6.74 -34.95
CA LEU A 84 -4.85 8.08 -34.92
C LEU A 84 -5.82 8.26 -36.09
N LYS A 85 -7.00 8.80 -35.80
CA LYS A 85 -7.97 9.28 -36.80
C LYS A 85 -8.03 10.79 -36.74
N ASP A 86 -8.05 11.45 -37.90
CA ASP A 86 -8.18 12.92 -37.99
C ASP A 86 -9.49 13.42 -37.38
N ARG A 87 -10.49 12.54 -37.32
CA ARG A 87 -11.80 12.81 -36.76
C ARG A 87 -12.49 11.50 -36.35
N ALA A 88 -13.39 11.51 -35.36
CA ALA A 88 -14.04 10.30 -34.84
C ALA A 88 -15.18 9.76 -35.72
N ALA A 89 -15.17 10.06 -37.03
CA ALA A 89 -16.09 9.47 -37.99
C ALA A 89 -15.74 8.01 -38.29
N SER A 90 -16.74 7.13 -38.45
CA SER A 90 -16.52 5.74 -38.86
C SER A 90 -15.78 5.63 -40.20
N SER A 91 -16.04 6.54 -41.13
CA SER A 91 -15.39 6.63 -42.46
C SER A 91 -13.99 7.26 -42.47
N ALA A 92 -13.56 7.88 -41.36
CA ALA A 92 -12.26 8.55 -41.30
C ALA A 92 -11.09 7.57 -41.38
N ARG A 93 -10.03 7.98 -42.09
CA ARG A 93 -8.82 7.17 -42.28
C ARG A 93 -8.10 7.01 -40.95
N ARG A 94 -7.70 5.77 -40.64
CA ARG A 94 -6.75 5.48 -39.54
C ARG A 94 -5.32 5.61 -40.03
N LEU A 95 -4.48 6.25 -39.21
CA LEU A 95 -3.04 6.37 -39.38
C LEU A 95 -2.36 5.56 -38.26
N ASP A 96 -1.48 4.64 -38.63
CA ASP A 96 -0.59 3.98 -37.67
C ASP A 96 0.51 4.96 -37.28
N ILE A 97 0.61 5.27 -35.99
CA ILE A 97 1.58 6.24 -35.47
C ILE A 97 2.66 5.59 -34.61
N SER A 98 2.64 4.26 -34.41
CA SER A 98 3.57 3.56 -33.50
C SER A 98 4.51 2.59 -34.22
N SER A 99 4.01 1.84 -35.23
CA SER A 99 4.83 0.90 -36.00
C SER A 99 6.05 1.56 -36.67
N PRO A 100 6.00 2.84 -37.12
CA PRO A 100 7.18 3.48 -37.73
C PRO A 100 8.41 3.59 -36.81
N ALA A 101 8.28 3.40 -35.50
CA ALA A 101 9.42 3.36 -34.58
C ALA A 101 10.25 2.07 -34.70
N TRP A 102 9.73 1.04 -35.36
CA TRP A 102 10.26 -0.31 -35.33
C TRP A 102 10.46 -0.90 -36.72
N GLU A 103 11.14 -2.05 -36.77
CA GLU A 103 11.20 -2.86 -37.98
C GLU A 103 9.83 -3.49 -38.30
N GLU A 104 9.58 -3.77 -39.57
CA GLU A 104 8.31 -4.36 -40.02
C GLU A 104 8.07 -5.72 -39.32
N GLY A 105 6.92 -5.85 -38.66
CA GLY A 105 6.54 -7.07 -37.94
C GLY A 105 7.01 -7.14 -36.49
N ALA A 106 7.65 -6.10 -35.95
CA ALA A 106 8.04 -6.02 -34.55
C ALA A 106 6.84 -6.18 -33.59
N LEU A 107 7.00 -7.01 -32.56
CA LEU A 107 5.99 -7.29 -31.54
C LEU A 107 6.18 -6.39 -30.31
N TYR A 108 5.97 -5.09 -30.47
CA TYR A 108 6.02 -4.10 -29.40
C TYR A 108 4.65 -3.97 -28.69
N ASP A 109 4.59 -3.24 -27.58
CA ASP A 109 3.34 -2.97 -26.85
C ASP A 109 3.17 -1.47 -26.54
N VAL A 110 1.92 -1.02 -26.42
CA VAL A 110 1.51 0.38 -26.21
C VAL A 110 0.33 0.44 -25.24
N LYS A 111 0.38 1.36 -24.28
CA LYS A 111 -0.71 1.61 -23.32
C LYS A 111 -0.67 3.02 -22.73
N ASP A 112 -1.68 3.32 -21.91
CA ASP A 112 -1.82 4.54 -21.11
C ASP A 112 -1.86 5.86 -21.90
N LEU A 113 -2.70 5.92 -22.92
CA LEU A 113 -2.86 7.12 -23.76
C LEU A 113 -3.31 8.35 -22.95
N SER A 114 -2.75 9.53 -23.25
CA SER A 114 -3.11 10.82 -22.64
C SER A 114 -2.93 11.99 -23.60
N ALA A 115 -4.00 12.72 -23.91
CA ALA A 115 -3.94 13.92 -24.74
C ALA A 115 -3.43 15.15 -23.97
N SER A 116 -2.71 16.05 -24.64
CA SER A 116 -2.37 17.37 -24.13
C SER A 116 -3.61 18.24 -23.94
N TYR A 117 -3.49 19.28 -23.11
CA TYR A 117 -4.59 20.21 -22.88
C TYR A 117 -4.98 21.01 -24.13
N ASP A 118 -4.07 21.28 -25.05
CA ASP A 118 -4.39 21.93 -26.33
C ASP A 118 -4.94 20.95 -27.39
N GLY A 119 -4.93 19.63 -27.12
CA GLY A 119 -5.33 18.61 -28.08
C GLY A 119 -4.36 18.39 -29.24
N GLU A 120 -3.17 18.98 -29.21
CA GLU A 120 -2.19 18.90 -30.32
C GLU A 120 -1.17 17.76 -30.14
N ARG A 121 -1.14 17.10 -28.98
CA ARG A 121 -0.14 16.08 -28.65
C ARG A 121 -0.75 14.91 -27.89
N LEU A 122 -0.10 13.75 -28.00
CA LEU A 122 -0.50 12.52 -27.34
C LEU A 122 0.70 11.89 -26.63
N LEU A 123 0.60 11.69 -25.31
CA LEU A 123 1.52 10.87 -24.53
C LEU A 123 1.01 9.44 -24.41
N PHE A 124 1.94 8.50 -24.29
CA PHE A 124 1.66 7.09 -24.03
C PHE A 124 2.93 6.37 -23.56
N ALA A 125 2.76 5.19 -22.98
CA ALA A 125 3.86 4.27 -22.69
C ALA A 125 4.00 3.29 -23.87
N MET A 126 5.23 3.04 -24.32
CA MET A 126 5.52 2.06 -25.36
C MET A 126 6.80 1.31 -25.03
N ARG A 127 6.76 -0.02 -25.18
CA ARG A 127 7.86 -0.93 -24.87
C ARG A 127 8.29 -1.67 -26.13
N ALA A 128 9.60 -1.76 -26.35
CA ALA A 128 10.19 -2.51 -27.47
C ALA A 128 9.84 -4.01 -27.39
N PRO A 129 9.95 -4.76 -28.50
CA PRO A 129 9.80 -6.21 -28.49
C PRO A 129 10.78 -6.89 -27.53
N GLU A 130 10.41 -8.05 -27.01
CA GLU A 130 11.31 -8.88 -26.20
C GLU A 130 12.55 -9.29 -27.00
N ILE A 131 13.67 -9.35 -26.28
CA ILE A 131 14.94 -9.83 -26.82
C ILE A 131 15.00 -11.33 -26.56
N GLU A 132 15.09 -12.12 -27.63
CA GLU A 132 15.10 -13.58 -27.55
C GLU A 132 16.33 -14.06 -26.76
N ASN A 133 16.09 -14.90 -25.74
CA ASN A 133 17.12 -15.47 -24.84
C ASN A 133 17.90 -14.45 -23.99
N ALA A 134 17.39 -13.22 -23.83
CA ALA A 134 17.95 -12.26 -22.88
C ALA A 134 17.36 -12.47 -21.48
N ASP A 135 18.18 -12.22 -20.46
CA ASP A 135 17.74 -12.26 -19.06
C ASP A 135 16.74 -11.13 -18.76
N ASP A 136 15.91 -11.26 -17.73
CA ASP A 136 14.82 -10.31 -17.41
C ASP A 136 15.31 -8.86 -17.17
N ASP A 137 16.55 -8.71 -16.68
CA ASP A 137 17.20 -7.41 -16.47
C ASP A 137 17.75 -6.79 -17.75
N GLU A 138 18.00 -7.61 -18.79
CA GLU A 138 18.38 -7.17 -20.13
C GLU A 138 17.17 -6.87 -21.03
N GLN A 139 15.98 -7.31 -20.62
CA GLN A 139 14.76 -7.05 -21.37
C GLN A 139 14.43 -5.54 -21.42
N PRO A 140 13.95 -5.01 -22.56
CA PRO A 140 13.60 -3.61 -22.68
C PRO A 140 12.60 -3.16 -21.62
N LYS A 141 12.73 -1.92 -21.15
CA LYS A 141 11.81 -1.32 -20.20
C LYS A 141 10.69 -0.54 -20.90
N TRP A 142 9.64 -0.23 -20.15
CA TRP A 142 8.57 0.67 -20.63
C TRP A 142 9.13 2.09 -20.65
N ASP A 143 8.90 2.84 -21.73
CA ASP A 143 9.33 4.24 -21.84
C ASP A 143 8.15 5.12 -22.29
N ILE A 144 8.27 6.43 -22.05
CA ILE A 144 7.27 7.45 -22.37
C ILE A 144 7.55 8.02 -23.76
N TRP A 145 6.51 8.03 -24.59
CA TRP A 145 6.55 8.55 -25.95
C TRP A 145 5.54 9.67 -26.13
N GLU A 146 5.87 10.59 -27.03
CA GLU A 146 5.01 11.71 -27.43
C GLU A 146 4.84 11.70 -28.95
N TYR A 147 3.59 11.81 -29.40
CA TYR A 147 3.26 12.10 -30.79
C TYR A 147 2.74 13.54 -30.91
N ASP A 148 3.43 14.36 -31.69
CA ASP A 148 3.03 15.73 -32.04
C ASP A 148 2.24 15.69 -33.34
N ILE A 149 0.95 16.02 -33.26
CA ILE A 149 0.01 15.90 -34.39
C ILE A 149 0.32 16.92 -35.49
N PRO A 150 0.54 18.21 -35.20
CA PRO A 150 0.80 19.20 -36.25
C PRO A 150 2.03 18.88 -37.10
N SER A 151 3.10 18.38 -36.48
CA SER A 151 4.33 18.02 -37.19
C SER A 151 4.37 16.56 -37.67
N ALA A 152 3.41 15.73 -37.26
CA ALA A 152 3.40 14.28 -37.47
C ALA A 152 4.70 13.60 -37.00
N THR A 153 5.20 14.02 -35.83
CA THR A 153 6.47 13.52 -35.27
C THR A 153 6.21 12.64 -34.07
N LEU A 154 6.75 11.43 -34.12
CA LEU A 154 6.87 10.54 -32.95
C LEU A 154 8.25 10.70 -32.32
N ARG A 155 8.32 10.82 -30.99
CA ARG A 155 9.58 10.79 -30.25
C ARG A 155 9.45 10.03 -28.92
N ARG A 156 10.54 9.39 -28.51
CA ARG A 156 10.76 8.97 -27.12
C ARG A 156 11.09 10.20 -26.30
N VAL A 157 10.43 10.39 -25.15
CA VAL A 157 10.59 11.60 -24.33
C VAL A 157 11.94 11.57 -23.64
N ILE A 158 12.30 10.45 -23.02
CA ILE A 158 13.63 10.22 -22.44
C ILE A 158 14.56 9.77 -23.57
N ALA A 159 15.30 10.73 -24.15
CA ALA A 159 16.05 10.46 -25.38
C ALA A 159 17.31 9.61 -25.16
N ASP A 160 17.95 9.69 -24.00
CA ASP A 160 19.18 8.95 -23.69
C ASP A 160 18.85 7.50 -23.30
N ASP A 161 19.47 6.52 -23.99
CA ASP A 161 19.20 5.09 -23.76
C ASP A 161 19.56 4.65 -22.33
N ILE A 162 20.65 5.18 -21.76
CA ILE A 162 21.07 4.82 -20.41
C ILE A 162 20.07 5.36 -19.39
N GLN A 163 19.56 6.58 -19.59
CA GLN A 163 18.51 7.12 -18.73
C GLN A 163 17.20 6.37 -18.90
N ALA A 164 16.80 6.05 -20.13
CA ALA A 164 15.56 5.31 -20.41
C ALA A 164 15.54 3.92 -19.72
N ASP A 165 16.70 3.25 -19.65
CA ASP A 165 16.81 1.88 -19.13
C ASP A 165 16.80 1.78 -17.59
N ILE A 166 16.81 2.90 -16.85
CA ILE A 166 16.88 2.90 -15.37
C ILE A 166 15.64 2.28 -14.72
N GLY A 167 14.46 2.32 -15.36
CA GLY A 167 13.24 1.76 -14.80
C GLY A 167 12.09 1.73 -15.79
N HIS A 168 11.01 1.03 -15.44
CA HIS A 168 9.80 1.01 -16.23
C HIS A 168 9.00 2.30 -16.01
N ASP A 169 8.72 3.06 -17.07
CA ASP A 169 7.95 4.30 -17.01
C ASP A 169 6.58 4.14 -17.70
N VAL A 170 5.50 4.33 -16.95
CA VAL A 170 4.12 4.08 -17.41
C VAL A 170 3.16 5.18 -16.96
N ALA A 171 1.94 5.15 -17.50
CA ALA A 171 0.86 6.08 -17.16
C ALA A 171 1.21 7.59 -17.21
N PRO A 172 1.83 8.10 -18.30
CA PRO A 172 2.21 9.50 -18.39
C PRO A 172 1.00 10.44 -18.52
N ARG A 173 1.04 11.60 -17.86
CA ARG A 173 0.06 12.68 -17.98
C ARG A 173 0.76 14.04 -18.05
N TYR A 174 0.18 14.97 -18.82
CA TYR A 174 0.60 16.35 -18.76
C TYR A 174 0.12 17.00 -17.47
N LEU A 175 1.01 17.72 -16.80
CA LEU A 175 0.64 18.71 -15.80
C LEU A 175 0.04 19.95 -16.48
N PRO A 176 -0.94 20.63 -15.86
CA PRO A 176 -1.44 21.92 -16.34
C PRO A 176 -0.32 22.96 -16.44
N GLY A 177 -0.49 23.94 -17.33
CA GLY A 177 0.44 25.06 -17.48
C GLY A 177 1.27 25.03 -18.77
N VAL A 178 2.02 26.11 -18.99
CA VAL A 178 2.73 26.37 -20.26
C VAL A 178 4.00 25.55 -20.43
N GLU A 179 4.59 25.05 -19.35
CA GLU A 179 5.84 24.27 -19.35
C GLU A 179 5.61 22.80 -19.76
N ARG A 180 4.36 22.32 -19.68
CA ARG A 180 3.94 20.96 -20.07
C ARG A 180 4.78 19.86 -19.41
N ARG A 181 5.18 20.02 -18.15
CA ARG A 181 5.82 18.95 -17.36
C ARG A 181 4.94 17.69 -17.36
N ILE A 182 5.57 16.53 -17.17
CA ILE A 182 4.91 15.22 -17.28
C ILE A 182 5.00 14.52 -15.93
N VAL A 183 3.85 14.09 -15.39
CA VAL A 183 3.78 13.17 -14.25
C VAL A 183 3.55 11.75 -14.74
N PHE A 184 4.21 10.77 -14.11
CA PHE A 184 4.16 9.37 -14.53
C PHE A 184 4.46 8.44 -13.35
N ALA A 185 4.13 7.15 -13.50
CA ALA A 185 4.47 6.12 -12.52
C ALA A 185 5.73 5.38 -12.99
N SER A 186 6.66 5.10 -12.07
CA SER A 186 7.95 4.51 -12.42
C SER A 186 8.60 3.66 -11.34
N THR A 187 9.36 2.65 -11.75
CA THR A 187 10.22 1.84 -10.85
C THR A 187 11.59 2.46 -10.58
N ARG A 188 11.92 3.62 -11.17
CA ARG A 188 13.24 4.28 -11.04
C ARG A 188 13.67 4.56 -9.60
N GLN A 189 12.72 4.97 -8.75
CA GLN A 189 12.90 5.28 -7.33
C GLN A 189 14.16 6.13 -7.03
N THR A 190 14.40 7.18 -7.83
CA THR A 190 15.71 7.85 -7.91
C THR A 190 16.17 8.45 -6.57
N ARG A 191 15.28 9.09 -5.82
CA ARG A 191 15.60 9.70 -4.53
C ARG A 191 15.72 8.64 -3.44
N ALA A 192 14.83 7.65 -3.42
CA ALA A 192 14.94 6.53 -2.47
C ALA A 192 16.28 5.78 -2.63
N ARG A 193 16.75 5.57 -3.87
CA ARG A 193 18.08 5.00 -4.16
C ARG A 193 19.23 5.87 -3.68
N ALA A 194 19.11 7.19 -3.76
CA ALA A 194 20.12 8.09 -3.20
C ALA A 194 20.19 7.96 -1.67
N ILE A 195 19.03 7.91 -1.00
CA ILE A 195 18.94 7.73 0.46
C ILE A 195 19.52 6.39 0.90
N LEU A 196 19.43 5.33 0.09
CA LEU A 196 20.10 4.06 0.41
C LEU A 196 21.62 4.23 0.57
N LEU A 197 22.28 5.04 -0.27
CA LEU A 197 23.72 5.31 -0.12
C LEU A 197 24.01 6.08 1.16
N ASP A 198 23.17 7.05 1.49
CA ASP A 198 23.28 7.82 2.73
C ASP A 198 23.10 6.92 3.98
N ASP A 199 22.25 5.90 3.86
CA ASP A 199 22.04 4.84 4.86
C ASP A 199 23.14 3.75 4.85
N GLY A 200 24.17 3.87 3.99
CA GLY A 200 25.28 2.91 3.89
C GLY A 200 24.93 1.60 3.17
N LYS A 201 23.88 1.59 2.34
CA LYS A 201 23.37 0.44 1.57
C LYS A 201 23.63 0.63 0.07
N PRO A 202 23.72 -0.46 -0.73
CA PRO A 202 23.79 -0.34 -2.18
C PRO A 202 22.49 0.24 -2.75
N GLN A 203 22.56 0.84 -3.94
CA GLN A 203 21.37 1.34 -4.63
C GLN A 203 20.62 0.21 -5.31
N PHE A 204 19.30 0.15 -5.10
CA PHE A 204 18.39 -0.76 -5.79
C PHE A 204 16.97 -0.19 -5.78
N SER A 205 16.15 -0.66 -6.72
CA SER A 205 14.71 -0.40 -6.70
C SER A 205 14.06 -1.35 -5.69
N ALA A 206 13.29 -0.79 -4.75
CA ALA A 206 12.58 -1.59 -3.76
C ALA A 206 11.50 -2.45 -4.44
N LEU A 207 11.37 -3.70 -4.02
CA LEU A 207 10.18 -4.48 -4.30
C LEU A 207 8.96 -3.93 -3.54
N ASP A 208 7.76 -4.23 -4.01
CA ASP A 208 6.52 -4.03 -3.26
C ASP A 208 6.52 -4.80 -1.93
N ASP A 209 5.66 -4.45 -0.97
CA ASP A 209 5.58 -5.10 0.35
C ASP A 209 5.23 -6.62 0.25
N GLY A 210 4.61 -7.04 -0.85
CA GLY A 210 4.40 -8.45 -1.21
C GLY A 210 5.65 -9.15 -1.78
N ARG A 211 6.71 -8.39 -2.07
CA ARG A 211 8.03 -8.79 -2.56
C ARG A 211 7.97 -9.56 -3.88
N ARG A 212 7.12 -9.11 -4.82
CA ARG A 212 6.94 -9.78 -6.12
C ARG A 212 7.54 -8.97 -7.26
N ASN A 213 7.33 -7.67 -7.26
CA ASN A 213 7.68 -6.77 -8.34
C ASN A 213 8.34 -5.50 -7.80
N GLU A 214 9.11 -4.80 -8.63
CA GLU A 214 9.58 -3.45 -8.29
C GLU A 214 8.37 -2.53 -8.02
N ALA A 215 8.45 -1.74 -6.95
CA ALA A 215 7.42 -0.79 -6.61
C ALA A 215 7.40 0.39 -7.60
N PHE A 216 6.27 0.58 -8.28
CA PHE A 216 5.96 1.80 -9.03
C PHE A 216 5.60 2.93 -8.07
N VAL A 217 6.26 4.09 -8.21
CA VAL A 217 5.92 5.32 -7.49
C VAL A 217 5.90 6.52 -8.44
N LEU A 218 5.27 7.62 -8.03
CA LEU A 218 5.10 8.76 -8.92
C LEU A 218 6.38 9.57 -9.07
N HIS A 219 6.62 10.03 -10.30
CA HIS A 219 7.70 10.92 -10.68
C HIS A 219 7.16 12.03 -11.58
N VAL A 220 7.88 13.14 -11.63
CA VAL A 220 7.65 14.24 -12.57
C VAL A 220 8.92 14.53 -13.37
N MET A 221 8.77 14.98 -14.61
CA MET A 221 9.88 15.41 -15.46
C MET A 221 9.50 16.59 -16.34
N ASP A 222 10.50 17.24 -16.91
CA ASP A 222 10.29 18.23 -17.95
C ASP A 222 9.88 17.56 -19.27
N ASN A 223 9.25 18.33 -20.18
CA ASN A 223 8.72 17.79 -21.43
C ASN A 223 9.81 17.25 -22.39
N ASP A 224 11.08 17.52 -22.12
CA ASP A 224 12.24 17.04 -22.87
C ASP A 224 12.89 15.79 -22.25
N GLY A 225 12.28 15.23 -21.19
CA GLY A 225 12.77 14.04 -20.51
C GLY A 225 13.88 14.30 -19.47
N THR A 226 14.17 15.57 -19.16
CA THR A 226 15.15 15.95 -18.13
C THR A 226 14.48 16.26 -16.79
N ASN A 227 15.30 16.51 -15.75
CA ASN A 227 14.84 16.90 -14.40
C ASN A 227 13.79 15.95 -13.81
N ILE A 228 14.08 14.64 -13.86
CA ILE A 228 13.23 13.61 -13.27
C ILE A 228 13.31 13.68 -11.74
N GLU A 229 12.18 13.92 -11.08
CA GLU A 229 12.05 14.05 -9.64
C GLU A 229 11.02 13.04 -9.12
N GLN A 230 11.36 12.32 -8.06
CA GLN A 230 10.42 11.43 -7.36
C GLN A 230 9.42 12.26 -6.53
N LEU A 231 8.13 11.92 -6.58
CA LEU A 231 7.04 12.59 -5.86
C LEU A 231 6.54 11.77 -4.66
N THR A 232 6.48 10.44 -4.79
CA THR A 232 5.96 9.56 -3.74
C THR A 232 6.93 8.43 -3.36
N TYR A 233 6.78 7.90 -2.15
CA TYR A 233 7.76 7.03 -1.48
C TYR A 233 7.13 5.77 -0.86
N ASN A 234 5.90 5.41 -1.27
CA ASN A 234 5.23 4.21 -0.81
C ASN A 234 6.10 2.94 -1.00
N GLN A 235 5.90 1.92 -0.16
CA GLN A 235 6.59 0.62 -0.28
C GLN A 235 5.78 -0.39 -1.11
N SER A 236 4.81 0.10 -1.86
CA SER A 236 3.96 -0.63 -2.79
C SER A 236 3.68 0.29 -3.98
N HIS A 237 2.60 0.10 -4.72
CA HIS A 237 2.37 0.86 -5.95
C HIS A 237 1.62 2.18 -5.71
N ASP A 238 2.16 3.28 -6.21
CA ASP A 238 1.44 4.52 -6.51
C ASP A 238 1.44 4.71 -8.04
N PHE A 239 0.28 4.63 -8.67
CA PHE A 239 0.18 4.52 -10.13
C PHE A 239 -1.14 5.08 -10.68
N GLN A 240 -1.26 5.10 -12.01
CA GLN A 240 -2.40 5.69 -12.74
C GLN A 240 -2.71 7.15 -12.36
N PRO A 241 -1.71 8.06 -12.41
CA PRO A 241 -1.96 9.46 -12.12
C PRO A 241 -2.95 10.08 -13.12
N THR A 242 -3.67 11.10 -12.63
CA THR A 242 -4.54 12.00 -13.38
C THR A 242 -4.55 13.36 -12.70
N MET A 243 -5.04 14.40 -13.38
CA MET A 243 -5.07 15.75 -12.83
C MET A 243 -6.46 16.13 -12.33
N LEU A 244 -6.51 16.64 -11.10
CA LEU A 244 -7.69 17.33 -10.56
C LEU A 244 -7.70 18.80 -11.01
N PRO A 245 -8.87 19.46 -11.05
CA PRO A 245 -8.97 20.88 -11.39
C PRO A 245 -8.34 21.77 -10.36
N ASP A 246 -8.09 21.34 -9.13
CA ASP A 246 -7.35 22.16 -8.16
C ASP A 246 -5.83 22.11 -8.40
N GLY A 247 -5.40 21.39 -9.45
CA GLY A 247 -4.00 21.23 -9.85
C GLY A 247 -3.28 20.11 -9.10
N ARG A 248 -3.94 19.37 -8.19
CA ARG A 248 -3.38 18.17 -7.56
C ARG A 248 -3.36 16.99 -8.53
N VAL A 249 -2.42 16.08 -8.31
CA VAL A 249 -2.33 14.77 -8.94
C VAL A 249 -3.17 13.79 -8.13
N LEU A 250 -4.21 13.23 -8.72
CA LEU A 250 -4.96 12.09 -8.21
C LEU A 250 -4.34 10.80 -8.75
N TYR A 251 -4.22 9.76 -7.92
CA TYR A 251 -3.65 8.48 -8.31
C TYR A 251 -4.21 7.33 -7.46
N SER A 252 -3.99 6.10 -7.93
CA SER A 252 -4.28 4.89 -7.18
C SER A 252 -3.07 4.49 -6.34
N ARG A 253 -3.30 4.25 -5.05
CA ARG A 253 -2.31 3.77 -4.08
C ARG A 253 -2.68 2.38 -3.60
N TRP A 254 -1.74 1.46 -3.67
CA TRP A 254 -1.84 0.14 -3.07
C TRP A 254 -1.20 0.15 -1.68
N ASP A 255 -2.02 -0.08 -0.65
CA ASP A 255 -1.57 -0.17 0.73
C ASP A 255 -1.54 -1.63 1.18
N ARG A 256 -0.32 -2.16 1.41
CA ARG A 256 -0.07 -3.58 1.67
C ARG A 256 0.67 -3.89 2.97
N LEU A 257 0.73 -2.91 3.90
CA LEU A 257 1.15 -3.18 5.28
C LEU A 257 0.34 -4.35 5.88
N PRO A 258 0.92 -5.16 6.79
CA PRO A 258 0.25 -6.33 7.34
C PRO A 258 -1.13 -6.01 7.92
N GLY A 259 -2.12 -6.76 7.45
CA GLY A 259 -3.54 -6.57 7.78
C GLY A 259 -4.30 -5.73 6.76
N ASN A 260 -3.62 -5.14 5.78
CA ASN A 260 -4.20 -4.34 4.70
C ASN A 260 -3.83 -4.94 3.32
N ASP A 261 -4.76 -4.81 2.38
CA ASP A 261 -4.57 -5.09 0.97
C ASP A 261 -5.65 -4.30 0.22
N GLN A 262 -5.41 -3.01 0.00
CA GLN A 262 -6.43 -2.07 -0.47
C GLN A 262 -5.87 -1.20 -1.58
N LEU A 263 -6.67 -0.92 -2.60
CA LEU A 263 -6.37 0.11 -3.59
C LEU A 263 -7.31 1.30 -3.36
N SER A 264 -6.74 2.45 -3.04
CA SER A 264 -7.50 3.65 -2.73
C SER A 264 -7.01 4.83 -3.57
N PHE A 265 -7.85 5.84 -3.71
CA PHE A 265 -7.47 7.09 -4.35
C PHE A 265 -6.82 8.02 -3.36
N TYR A 266 -5.64 8.51 -3.73
CA TYR A 266 -4.90 9.52 -3.01
C TYR A 266 -4.68 10.75 -3.91
N ALA A 267 -4.45 11.89 -3.28
CA ALA A 267 -4.06 13.11 -3.97
C ALA A 267 -2.74 13.63 -3.41
N VAL A 268 -1.93 14.26 -4.26
CA VAL A 268 -0.68 14.95 -3.91
C VAL A 268 -0.52 16.17 -4.80
N ASP A 269 0.19 17.20 -4.36
CA ASP A 269 0.52 18.29 -5.28
C ASP A 269 1.61 17.89 -6.29
N PRO A 270 1.81 18.66 -7.39
CA PRO A 270 2.83 18.37 -8.40
C PRO A 270 4.29 18.45 -7.91
N TYR A 271 4.52 18.80 -6.64
CA TYR A 271 5.82 18.89 -6.00
C TYR A 271 6.00 17.81 -4.91
N GLY A 272 5.01 16.93 -4.74
CA GLY A 272 5.04 15.81 -3.82
C GLY A 272 4.63 16.15 -2.38
N MET A 273 4.21 17.39 -2.09
CA MET A 273 3.73 17.82 -0.78
C MET A 273 2.22 17.58 -0.64
N ARG A 274 1.74 17.62 0.60
CA ARG A 274 0.33 17.55 1.00
C ARG A 274 -0.37 16.30 0.46
N GLN A 275 0.33 15.18 0.55
CA GLN A 275 -0.24 13.88 0.24
C GLN A 275 -1.37 13.56 1.23
N SER A 276 -2.54 13.22 0.74
CA SER A 276 -3.65 12.74 1.57
C SER A 276 -4.44 11.66 0.85
N ILE A 277 -5.14 10.83 1.62
CA ILE A 277 -6.20 10.00 1.04
C ILE A 277 -7.30 10.92 0.47
N LEU A 278 -7.92 10.47 -0.62
CA LEU A 278 -9.09 11.11 -1.23
C LEU A 278 -10.35 10.25 -1.10
N TYR A 279 -10.28 8.95 -1.41
CA TYR A 279 -11.44 8.06 -1.41
C TYR A 279 -11.06 6.56 -1.42
N GLY A 280 -11.90 5.70 -0.84
CA GLY A 280 -11.97 4.28 -1.22
C GLY A 280 -11.34 3.27 -0.25
N TYR A 281 -10.75 3.71 0.87
CA TYR A 281 -10.11 2.81 1.85
C TYR A 281 -11.03 1.68 2.32
N HIS A 282 -12.31 2.00 2.56
CA HIS A 282 -13.34 1.03 2.97
C HIS A 282 -14.26 0.60 1.82
N SER A 283 -13.85 0.75 0.55
CA SER A 283 -14.71 0.48 -0.62
C SER A 283 -14.30 -0.75 -1.42
N GLN A 284 -13.44 -1.60 -0.85
CA GLN A 284 -12.85 -2.74 -1.55
C GLN A 284 -13.87 -3.87 -1.83
N ASN A 285 -14.90 -4.04 -0.99
CA ASN A 285 -15.91 -5.10 -1.17
C ASN A 285 -17.21 -4.58 -1.80
N THR A 286 -17.10 -3.65 -2.76
CA THR A 286 -18.27 -3.02 -3.39
C THR A 286 -18.60 -3.65 -4.76
N GLY A 287 -17.94 -4.75 -5.12
CA GLY A 287 -18.19 -5.52 -6.33
C GLY A 287 -19.56 -6.19 -6.35
N THR A 288 -19.91 -6.81 -7.47
CA THR A 288 -21.09 -7.68 -7.60
C THR A 288 -21.06 -8.73 -6.50
N ASN A 289 -22.19 -8.93 -5.81
CA ASN A 289 -22.31 -9.87 -4.68
C ASN A 289 -21.34 -9.58 -3.50
N ASP A 290 -21.03 -8.31 -3.25
CA ASP A 290 -20.12 -7.85 -2.18
C ASP A 290 -18.70 -8.45 -2.30
N THR A 291 -18.29 -8.74 -3.54
CA THR A 291 -16.95 -9.25 -3.86
C THR A 291 -15.91 -8.13 -3.88
N GLU A 292 -14.63 -8.52 -3.81
CA GLU A 292 -13.50 -7.59 -3.94
C GLU A 292 -13.49 -6.95 -5.33
N ALA A 293 -13.46 -5.63 -5.37
CA ALA A 293 -13.37 -4.85 -6.58
C ALA A 293 -12.58 -3.55 -6.36
N PHE A 294 -11.91 -3.13 -7.41
CA PHE A 294 -10.94 -2.04 -7.40
C PHE A 294 -11.30 -0.99 -8.43
N PHE A 295 -10.87 0.24 -8.16
CA PHE A 295 -11.04 1.37 -9.05
C PHE A 295 -9.79 1.58 -9.90
N LEU A 296 -9.99 1.73 -11.20
CA LEU A 296 -8.92 1.89 -12.18
C LEU A 296 -9.19 3.07 -13.11
N ARG A 297 -8.10 3.73 -13.56
CA ARG A 297 -8.10 4.87 -14.49
C ARG A 297 -9.01 6.01 -14.00
N PRO A 298 -8.76 6.55 -12.79
CA PRO A 298 -9.51 7.69 -12.31
C PRO A 298 -9.43 8.83 -13.33
N THR A 299 -10.58 9.41 -13.65
CA THR A 299 -10.69 10.60 -14.51
C THR A 299 -11.80 11.47 -13.96
N GLN A 300 -11.54 12.75 -13.78
CA GLN A 300 -12.61 13.63 -13.31
C GLN A 300 -13.61 13.93 -14.45
N LEU A 301 -14.89 13.91 -14.10
CA LEU A 301 -16.01 14.31 -14.93
C LEU A 301 -16.22 15.84 -14.90
N PRO A 302 -16.90 16.42 -15.91
CA PRO A 302 -17.24 17.84 -15.93
C PRO A 302 -18.06 18.33 -14.73
N ASP A 303 -18.81 17.43 -14.08
CA ASP A 303 -19.63 17.73 -12.90
C ASP A 303 -18.82 17.67 -11.57
N GLY A 304 -17.52 17.44 -11.63
CA GLY A 304 -16.61 17.41 -10.48
C GLY A 304 -16.38 16.02 -9.89
N ARG A 305 -17.23 15.03 -10.19
CA ARG A 305 -17.08 13.65 -9.69
C ARG A 305 -15.90 12.94 -10.33
N ILE A 306 -15.38 11.91 -9.65
CA ILE A 306 -14.35 11.04 -10.19
C ILE A 306 -15.00 9.83 -10.85
N PHE A 307 -14.75 9.64 -12.13
CA PHE A 307 -15.11 8.43 -12.83
C PHE A 307 -13.98 7.40 -12.75
N ALA A 308 -14.32 6.12 -12.61
CA ALA A 308 -13.38 5.00 -12.66
C ALA A 308 -14.02 3.75 -13.28
N ILE A 309 -13.17 2.82 -13.74
CA ILE A 309 -13.56 1.45 -14.03
C ILE A 309 -13.54 0.66 -12.71
N HIS A 310 -14.61 -0.06 -12.43
CA HIS A 310 -14.77 -0.89 -11.23
C HIS A 310 -14.79 -2.37 -11.62
N ARG A 311 -13.80 -3.16 -11.16
CA ARG A 311 -13.65 -4.59 -11.50
C ARG A 311 -12.84 -5.35 -10.45
N ALA A 312 -12.93 -6.68 -10.46
CA ALA A 312 -12.02 -7.55 -9.71
C ALA A 312 -10.54 -7.28 -10.05
N ARG A 313 -9.64 -7.61 -9.11
CA ARG A 313 -8.18 -7.44 -9.24
C ARG A 313 -7.61 -8.09 -10.49
N THR A 314 -8.05 -9.32 -10.71
CA THR A 314 -7.64 -10.19 -11.81
C THR A 314 -8.85 -10.48 -12.65
N SER A 315 -8.78 -10.33 -13.98
CA SER A 315 -9.88 -10.77 -14.83
C SER A 315 -9.44 -11.07 -16.27
N ARG A 316 -10.03 -12.11 -16.86
CA ARG A 316 -9.82 -12.58 -18.25
C ARG A 316 -10.68 -11.85 -19.28
N GLU A 317 -11.57 -11.01 -18.78
CA GLU A 317 -12.49 -10.22 -19.57
C GLU A 317 -11.93 -8.81 -19.84
N TYR A 318 -10.88 -8.37 -19.14
CA TYR A 318 -10.16 -7.11 -19.36
C TYR A 318 -11.02 -5.84 -19.20
N GLY A 319 -12.13 -5.91 -18.46
CA GLY A 319 -13.01 -4.77 -18.25
C GLY A 319 -13.88 -4.89 -17.00
N GLY A 320 -14.69 -3.86 -16.77
CA GLY A 320 -15.57 -3.77 -15.61
C GLY A 320 -16.71 -2.79 -15.80
N ASN A 321 -17.32 -2.42 -14.67
CA ASN A 321 -18.40 -1.44 -14.61
C ASN A 321 -17.86 -0.01 -14.63
N LEU A 322 -18.70 0.92 -15.09
CA LEU A 322 -18.44 2.35 -15.07
C LEU A 322 -19.05 2.95 -13.80
N VAL A 323 -18.24 3.55 -12.93
CA VAL A 323 -18.70 4.20 -11.70
C VAL A 323 -18.31 5.67 -11.64
N ALA A 324 -19.19 6.50 -11.09
CA ALA A 324 -18.95 7.91 -10.77
C ALA A 324 -19.00 8.10 -9.25
N ILE A 325 -17.98 8.75 -8.71
CA ILE A 325 -17.64 8.84 -7.29
C ILE A 325 -17.69 10.30 -6.85
N ASP A 326 -18.46 10.57 -5.80
CA ASP A 326 -18.56 11.88 -5.14
C ASP A 326 -17.52 11.99 -4.01
N VAL A 327 -16.31 12.40 -4.39
CA VAL A 327 -15.21 12.61 -3.43
C VAL A 327 -15.33 13.91 -2.64
N GLU A 328 -16.28 14.79 -2.97
CA GLU A 328 -16.51 16.02 -2.20
C GLU A 328 -17.27 15.71 -0.92
N ASN A 329 -18.30 14.88 -1.02
CA ASN A 329 -19.18 14.56 0.11
C ASN A 329 -18.88 13.21 0.79
N TYR A 330 -18.02 12.36 0.21
CA TYR A 330 -17.72 11.02 0.73
C TYR A 330 -16.24 10.68 0.75
N ILE A 331 -15.86 9.82 1.69
CA ILE A 331 -14.52 9.20 1.79
C ILE A 331 -14.55 7.72 1.38
N ALA A 332 -15.72 7.08 1.41
CA ALA A 332 -15.93 5.71 0.95
C ALA A 332 -17.34 5.55 0.35
N ALA A 333 -17.66 4.36 -0.18
CA ALA A 333 -18.92 4.04 -0.87
C ALA A 333 -20.19 4.41 -0.08
N ASP A 334 -20.18 4.25 1.24
CA ASP A 334 -21.30 4.51 2.14
C ASP A 334 -20.95 5.45 3.30
N GLN A 335 -19.70 5.94 3.36
CA GLN A 335 -19.23 6.83 4.41
C GLN A 335 -19.11 8.29 3.94
N PRO A 336 -20.01 9.19 4.41
CA PRO A 336 -19.87 10.62 4.16
C PRO A 336 -18.69 11.22 4.92
N VAL A 337 -18.20 12.35 4.45
CA VAL A 337 -17.26 13.21 5.19
C VAL A 337 -17.88 13.70 6.51
N ALA A 338 -17.06 14.16 7.45
CA ALA A 338 -17.53 14.67 8.73
C ALA A 338 -18.52 15.82 8.54
N GLY A 339 -19.69 15.72 9.21
CA GLY A 339 -20.80 16.67 9.04
C GLY A 339 -21.62 16.49 7.75
N GLY A 340 -21.19 15.63 6.84
CA GLY A 340 -21.94 15.24 5.64
C GLY A 340 -23.15 14.35 5.97
N SER A 341 -24.06 14.22 5.00
CA SER A 341 -25.24 13.36 5.11
C SER A 341 -25.50 12.61 3.81
N GLY A 342 -25.85 11.33 3.90
CA GLY A 342 -26.16 10.48 2.74
C GLY A 342 -25.64 9.06 2.97
N SER A 343 -25.80 8.19 1.97
CA SER A 343 -25.45 6.76 2.07
C SER A 343 -24.85 6.18 0.78
N GLU A 344 -24.61 7.01 -0.24
CA GLU A 344 -24.14 6.54 -1.54
C GLU A 344 -23.13 7.54 -2.11
N GLY A 345 -21.84 7.23 -1.95
CA GLY A 345 -20.71 7.99 -2.44
C GLY A 345 -20.22 7.56 -3.82
N GLN A 346 -20.71 6.44 -4.35
CA GLN A 346 -20.43 5.97 -5.70
C GLN A 346 -21.68 5.45 -6.39
N THR A 347 -21.80 5.70 -7.69
CA THR A 347 -22.98 5.35 -8.49
C THR A 347 -22.56 4.76 -9.83
N ALA A 348 -23.27 3.73 -10.31
CA ALA A 348 -23.06 3.21 -11.65
C ALA A 348 -23.45 4.27 -12.70
N VAL A 349 -22.56 4.53 -13.65
CA VAL A 349 -22.84 5.41 -14.80
C VAL A 349 -23.72 4.67 -15.82
N TYR A 350 -23.49 3.37 -16.00
CA TYR A 350 -24.29 2.54 -16.89
C TYR A 350 -25.58 2.09 -16.16
N PRO A 351 -26.78 2.33 -16.72
CA PRO A 351 -28.04 2.02 -16.04
C PRO A 351 -28.35 0.52 -15.97
N LEU A 352 -27.63 -0.32 -16.71
CA LEU A 352 -27.78 -1.77 -16.69
C LEU A 352 -26.62 -2.39 -15.89
N THR A 353 -26.89 -3.50 -15.22
CA THR A 353 -25.90 -4.19 -14.40
C THR A 353 -24.74 -4.71 -15.25
N VAL A 354 -23.52 -4.39 -14.82
CA VAL A 354 -22.27 -4.97 -15.29
C VAL A 354 -21.66 -5.73 -14.12
N SER A 355 -21.47 -7.03 -14.28
CA SER A 355 -20.85 -7.85 -13.25
C SER A 355 -19.36 -7.51 -13.13
N THR A 356 -18.87 -7.45 -11.90
CA THR A 356 -17.45 -7.19 -11.58
C THR A 356 -16.74 -8.39 -10.98
N ASP A 357 -17.46 -9.50 -10.78
CA ASP A 357 -16.97 -10.81 -10.34
C ASP A 357 -16.90 -11.79 -11.53
N ASP A 358 -16.76 -13.09 -11.24
CA ASP A 358 -16.72 -14.15 -12.26
C ASP A 358 -18.10 -14.49 -12.86
N SER A 359 -19.17 -13.80 -12.42
CA SER A 359 -20.51 -14.01 -13.00
C SER A 359 -20.63 -13.39 -14.39
N LEU A 360 -21.55 -13.93 -15.18
CA LEU A 360 -21.74 -13.51 -16.55
C LEU A 360 -22.30 -12.07 -16.63
N SER A 361 -21.52 -11.14 -17.17
CA SER A 361 -21.98 -9.76 -17.37
C SER A 361 -22.81 -9.62 -18.65
N ILE A 362 -24.10 -9.98 -18.62
CA ILE A 362 -25.01 -9.99 -19.79
C ILE A 362 -24.99 -8.68 -20.60
N ASN A 363 -24.89 -7.53 -19.94
CA ASN A 363 -24.91 -6.21 -20.59
C ASN A 363 -23.53 -5.76 -21.09
N GLY A 364 -22.57 -6.70 -21.16
CA GLY A 364 -21.21 -6.45 -21.60
C GLY A 364 -20.34 -5.81 -20.52
N ILE A 365 -19.15 -5.40 -20.93
CA ILE A 365 -18.08 -4.94 -20.05
C ILE A 365 -17.32 -3.79 -20.70
N PHE A 366 -16.81 -2.86 -19.88
CA PHE A 366 -16.08 -1.70 -20.34
C PHE A 366 -14.60 -1.83 -20.00
N HIS A 367 -13.73 -1.76 -21.00
CA HIS A 367 -12.28 -1.75 -20.77
C HIS A 367 -11.81 -0.36 -20.33
N SER A 368 -12.33 0.69 -20.96
CA SER A 368 -11.92 2.08 -20.74
C SER A 368 -12.96 3.05 -21.28
N ALA A 369 -13.06 4.24 -20.69
CA ALA A 369 -13.91 5.32 -21.17
C ALA A 369 -13.23 6.69 -21.08
N SER A 370 -13.59 7.59 -21.99
CA SER A 370 -13.15 8.99 -22.01
C SER A 370 -14.38 9.91 -22.11
N PRO A 371 -14.61 10.82 -21.15
CA PRO A 371 -15.71 11.78 -21.23
C PRO A 371 -15.47 12.84 -22.32
N LEU A 372 -16.55 13.39 -22.89
CA LEU A 372 -16.47 14.36 -24.00
C LEU A 372 -16.25 15.82 -23.57
N PHE A 373 -16.27 16.13 -22.27
CA PHE A 373 -16.09 17.48 -21.71
C PHE A 373 -16.91 18.60 -22.42
N ASP A 374 -18.10 18.26 -22.92
CA ASP A 374 -18.99 19.12 -23.71
C ASP A 374 -20.37 19.34 -23.03
N ASP A 375 -20.43 19.15 -21.70
CA ASP A 375 -21.63 19.20 -20.86
C ASP A 375 -22.75 18.21 -21.21
N THR A 376 -22.52 17.28 -22.14
CA THR A 376 -23.54 16.29 -22.54
C THR A 376 -23.60 15.05 -21.66
N GLY A 377 -22.59 14.84 -20.80
CA GLY A 377 -22.46 13.63 -19.98
C GLY A 377 -22.16 12.36 -20.78
N ARG A 378 -21.72 12.49 -22.04
CA ARG A 378 -21.40 11.37 -22.92
C ARG A 378 -19.95 10.92 -22.80
N PHE A 379 -19.71 9.68 -23.22
CA PHE A 379 -18.41 9.04 -23.19
C PHE A 379 -18.08 8.41 -24.54
N ILE A 380 -16.80 8.39 -24.91
CA ILE A 380 -16.28 7.38 -25.83
C ILE A 380 -15.83 6.19 -25.00
N VAL A 381 -16.34 5.01 -25.32
CA VAL A 381 -16.09 3.79 -24.55
C VAL A 381 -15.49 2.71 -25.43
N SER A 382 -14.58 1.93 -24.85
CA SER A 382 -14.24 0.59 -25.34
C SER A 382 -15.13 -0.40 -24.60
N TRP A 383 -16.01 -1.07 -25.34
CA TRP A 383 -17.01 -1.97 -24.78
C TRP A 383 -17.06 -3.29 -25.57
N SER A 384 -17.18 -4.40 -24.85
CA SER A 384 -17.40 -5.72 -25.40
C SER A 384 -18.77 -6.22 -24.96
N ARG A 385 -19.54 -6.75 -25.92
CA ARG A 385 -20.78 -7.46 -25.60
C ARG A 385 -20.45 -8.80 -24.95
N CYS A 386 -21.29 -9.25 -24.03
CA CYS A 386 -21.22 -10.61 -23.51
C CYS A 386 -21.37 -11.65 -24.62
N ARG A 387 -20.46 -12.63 -24.66
CA ARG A 387 -20.47 -13.74 -25.62
C ARG A 387 -20.10 -15.05 -24.94
N ILE A 388 -20.79 -16.12 -25.33
CA ILE A 388 -20.51 -17.50 -24.91
C ILE A 388 -20.18 -18.36 -26.13
N ILE A 389 -19.53 -19.49 -25.90
CA ILE A 389 -19.41 -20.56 -26.88
C ILE A 389 -20.71 -21.36 -26.89
N ASN A 390 -21.40 -21.39 -28.03
CA ASN A 390 -22.62 -22.17 -28.16
C ASN A 390 -22.29 -23.68 -28.14
N PRO A 391 -22.86 -24.46 -27.20
CA PRO A 391 -22.52 -25.88 -27.05
C PRO A 391 -22.96 -26.75 -28.23
N ASP A 392 -23.91 -26.30 -29.05
CA ASP A 392 -24.45 -27.07 -30.17
C ASP A 392 -23.56 -27.01 -31.43
N ASN A 393 -22.81 -25.92 -31.62
CA ASN A 393 -22.05 -25.67 -32.85
C ASN A 393 -20.64 -25.10 -32.64
N ASP A 394 -20.23 -24.88 -31.40
CA ASP A 394 -18.90 -24.38 -31.01
C ASP A 394 -18.56 -23.00 -31.59
N LEU A 395 -19.59 -22.21 -31.92
CA LEU A 395 -19.43 -20.83 -32.41
C LEU A 395 -19.80 -19.82 -31.32
N PRO A 396 -19.15 -18.64 -31.29
CA PRO A 396 -19.54 -17.57 -30.40
C PRO A 396 -20.98 -17.10 -30.65
N ALA A 397 -21.78 -17.05 -29.59
CA ALA A 397 -23.12 -16.49 -29.56
C ALA A 397 -23.20 -15.37 -28.51
N ALA A 398 -24.10 -14.41 -28.72
CA ALA A 398 -24.33 -13.37 -27.71
C ALA A 398 -25.05 -13.96 -26.49
N CYS A 399 -24.71 -13.48 -25.30
CA CYS A 399 -25.49 -13.79 -24.10
C CYS A 399 -26.85 -13.09 -24.16
N ASP A 400 -27.81 -13.70 -23.47
CA ASP A 400 -29.14 -13.18 -23.17
C ASP A 400 -29.56 -13.54 -21.73
N GLU A 401 -30.74 -13.10 -21.31
CA GLU A 401 -31.25 -13.33 -19.96
C GLU A 401 -31.48 -14.82 -19.63
N ASP A 402 -31.54 -15.69 -20.63
CA ASP A 402 -31.75 -17.14 -20.48
C ASP A 402 -30.42 -17.92 -20.51
N THR A 403 -29.28 -17.24 -20.66
CA THR A 403 -27.96 -17.85 -20.71
C THR A 403 -27.57 -18.41 -19.35
N ASP A 404 -27.08 -19.66 -19.32
CA ASP A 404 -26.59 -20.32 -18.10
C ASP A 404 -25.32 -19.63 -17.58
N ASP A 405 -25.27 -19.32 -16.27
CA ASP A 405 -24.12 -18.70 -15.61
C ASP A 405 -22.84 -19.56 -15.69
N THR A 406 -22.98 -20.87 -15.99
CA THR A 406 -21.85 -21.80 -16.18
C THR A 406 -21.41 -21.93 -17.64
N ALA A 407 -22.01 -21.16 -18.56
CA ALA A 407 -21.63 -21.16 -19.96
C ALA A 407 -20.17 -20.75 -20.17
N LEU A 408 -19.49 -21.42 -21.08
CA LEU A 408 -18.11 -21.08 -21.43
C LEU A 408 -18.07 -19.74 -22.16
N LEU A 409 -17.36 -18.76 -21.59
CA LEU A 409 -17.14 -17.46 -22.21
C LEU A 409 -16.37 -17.59 -23.52
N ALA A 410 -16.88 -16.95 -24.57
CA ALA A 410 -16.13 -16.74 -25.81
C ALA A 410 -15.15 -15.59 -25.64
N ASP A 411 -14.25 -15.43 -26.62
CA ASP A 411 -13.32 -14.31 -26.64
C ASP A 411 -14.05 -12.95 -26.65
N PRO A 412 -13.56 -11.98 -25.85
CA PRO A 412 -14.14 -10.65 -25.81
C PRO A 412 -13.98 -9.95 -27.16
N LEU A 413 -14.97 -9.12 -27.51
CA LEU A 413 -15.08 -8.50 -28.83
C LEU A 413 -15.24 -6.98 -28.67
N TYR A 414 -14.14 -6.33 -28.30
CA TYR A 414 -14.10 -4.91 -27.99
C TYR A 414 -14.19 -4.02 -29.23
N GLY A 415 -15.17 -3.12 -29.23
CA GLY A 415 -15.32 -2.03 -30.20
C GLY A 415 -15.31 -0.66 -29.54
N ILE A 416 -15.28 0.40 -30.33
CA ILE A 416 -15.33 1.79 -29.83
C ILE A 416 -16.69 2.39 -30.13
N TYR A 417 -17.36 2.91 -29.10
CA TYR A 417 -18.72 3.44 -29.17
C TYR A 417 -18.80 4.84 -28.54
N LEU A 418 -19.67 5.68 -29.10
CA LEU A 418 -20.19 6.84 -28.39
C LEU A 418 -21.34 6.37 -27.50
N PHE A 419 -21.15 6.49 -26.19
CA PHE A 419 -22.11 6.09 -25.18
C PHE A 419 -22.78 7.32 -24.55
N ASN A 420 -24.12 7.32 -24.54
CA ASN A 420 -24.93 8.30 -23.84
C ASN A 420 -25.67 7.62 -22.67
N PRO A 421 -25.25 7.87 -21.41
CA PRO A 421 -25.89 7.27 -20.24
C PRO A 421 -27.35 7.67 -20.08
N THR A 422 -27.68 8.95 -20.31
CA THR A 422 -29.04 9.48 -20.10
C THR A 422 -30.04 8.92 -21.11
N ALA A 423 -29.62 8.77 -22.37
CA ALA A 423 -30.47 8.19 -23.42
C ALA A 423 -30.38 6.65 -23.47
N ASN A 424 -29.43 6.05 -22.74
CA ASN A 424 -29.02 4.66 -22.84
C ASN A 424 -28.79 4.20 -24.29
N THR A 425 -28.00 4.98 -25.04
CA THR A 425 -27.66 4.67 -26.42
C THR A 425 -26.17 4.44 -26.59
N GLN A 426 -25.83 3.48 -27.44
CA GLN A 426 -24.45 3.16 -27.84
C GLN A 426 -24.38 3.24 -29.36
N GLN A 427 -23.65 4.22 -29.88
CA GLN A 427 -23.45 4.38 -31.32
C GLN A 427 -22.05 3.89 -31.71
N PRO A 428 -21.92 2.95 -32.66
CA PRO A 428 -20.61 2.45 -33.07
C PRO A 428 -19.81 3.52 -33.81
N ILE A 429 -18.55 3.72 -33.37
CA ILE A 429 -17.54 4.53 -34.06
C ILE A 429 -16.58 3.61 -34.82
N LEU A 430 -16.08 2.59 -34.13
CA LEU A 430 -15.30 1.50 -34.72
C LEU A 430 -15.95 0.18 -34.35
N LEU A 431 -16.27 -0.60 -35.37
CA LEU A 431 -16.79 -1.95 -35.20
C LEU A 431 -15.67 -2.85 -34.66
N PRO A 432 -16.02 -3.80 -33.78
CA PRO A 432 -15.04 -4.73 -33.26
C PRO A 432 -14.53 -5.71 -34.33
N VAL A 433 -13.36 -6.30 -34.08
CA VAL A 433 -12.69 -7.24 -34.99
C VAL A 433 -12.35 -8.51 -34.22
N GLU A 434 -12.72 -9.69 -34.74
CA GLU A 434 -12.43 -10.97 -34.08
C GLU A 434 -10.93 -11.16 -33.81
N GLY A 435 -10.60 -11.68 -32.63
CA GLY A 435 -9.22 -11.87 -32.17
C GLY A 435 -8.45 -10.58 -31.86
N ARG A 436 -9.12 -9.43 -31.89
CA ARG A 436 -8.53 -8.11 -31.60
C ARG A 436 -9.35 -7.34 -30.59
N MET A 437 -8.66 -6.54 -29.78
CA MET A 437 -9.28 -5.62 -28.83
C MET A 437 -8.98 -4.18 -29.26
N LEU A 438 -10.04 -3.36 -29.37
CA LEU A 438 -9.93 -1.92 -29.56
C LEU A 438 -10.09 -1.22 -28.21
N THR A 439 -9.01 -0.66 -27.66
CA THR A 439 -8.94 -0.18 -26.28
C THR A 439 -8.45 1.27 -26.20
N GLU A 440 -8.66 1.89 -25.03
CA GLU A 440 -8.17 3.24 -24.69
C GLU A 440 -8.56 4.36 -25.67
N PRO A 441 -9.83 4.46 -26.12
CA PRO A 441 -10.22 5.58 -26.96
C PRO A 441 -9.94 6.91 -26.26
N THR A 442 -9.13 7.75 -26.88
CA THR A 442 -8.70 9.04 -26.34
C THR A 442 -9.02 10.14 -27.35
N LEU A 443 -9.88 11.06 -26.95
CA LEU A 443 -10.20 12.24 -27.74
C LEU A 443 -9.15 13.33 -27.53
N LEU A 444 -8.75 13.96 -28.61
CA LEU A 444 -7.77 15.04 -28.60
C LEU A 444 -8.50 16.38 -28.67
N LEU A 445 -9.09 16.72 -27.54
CA LEU A 445 -9.92 17.90 -27.34
C LEU A 445 -9.12 19.01 -26.64
N PRO A 446 -9.21 20.26 -27.12
CA PRO A 446 -8.77 21.41 -26.34
C PRO A 446 -9.56 21.50 -25.02
N ARG A 447 -8.83 21.54 -23.91
CA ARG A 447 -9.30 21.67 -22.53
C ARG A 447 -8.62 22.87 -21.88
N THR A 448 -9.29 23.47 -20.90
CA THR A 448 -8.69 24.54 -20.10
C THR A 448 -7.65 23.97 -19.14
N ALA A 449 -6.54 24.69 -18.95
CA ALA A 449 -5.43 24.32 -18.09
C ALA A 449 -5.23 25.39 -17.00
N ASP A 450 -6.34 25.80 -16.37
CA ASP A 450 -6.42 27.09 -15.68
C ASP A 450 -5.87 27.07 -14.25
N ASN A 451 -5.68 25.88 -13.68
CA ASN A 451 -5.40 25.72 -12.25
C ASN A 451 -4.07 24.99 -12.03
N LEU A 452 -2.99 25.76 -12.14
CA LEU A 452 -1.65 25.34 -11.78
C LEU A 452 -1.39 25.66 -10.31
N ILE A 453 -0.93 24.67 -9.54
CA ILE A 453 -0.35 24.93 -8.23
C ILE A 453 1.02 25.59 -8.48
N PRO A 454 1.23 26.86 -8.05
CA PRO A 454 2.50 27.53 -8.25
C PRO A 454 3.62 26.80 -7.46
N PRO A 455 4.89 26.95 -7.87
CA PRO A 455 5.99 26.41 -7.10
C PRO A 455 5.94 26.88 -5.64
N PRO A 456 6.16 25.98 -4.67
CA PRO A 456 6.07 26.33 -3.26
C PRO A 456 7.17 27.33 -2.89
N VAL A 457 6.82 28.28 -2.02
CA VAL A 457 7.71 29.36 -1.58
C VAL A 457 8.27 29.04 -0.19
N ALA A 458 9.60 29.09 -0.09
CA ALA A 458 10.33 28.94 1.16
C ALA A 458 9.81 29.91 2.25
N ASP A 459 9.64 29.38 3.46
CA ASP A 459 9.13 30.02 4.67
C ASP A 459 7.70 30.60 4.55
N ILE A 460 6.97 30.20 3.51
CA ILE A 460 5.52 30.43 3.35
C ILE A 460 4.80 29.07 3.29
N ASP A 461 5.22 28.21 2.36
CA ASP A 461 4.61 26.89 2.13
C ASP A 461 5.38 25.76 2.83
N TYR A 462 6.68 25.93 3.03
CA TYR A 462 7.57 24.97 3.70
C TYR A 462 8.70 25.67 4.45
N SER A 463 9.30 25.02 5.44
CA SER A 463 10.44 25.57 6.18
C SER A 463 11.76 25.39 5.41
N ALA A 464 12.41 26.50 5.04
CA ALA A 464 13.71 26.43 4.36
C ALA A 464 14.79 25.78 5.25
N THR A 465 14.77 26.08 6.55
CA THR A 465 15.74 25.53 7.52
C THR A 465 15.63 24.02 7.66
N LEU A 466 14.41 23.46 7.66
CA LEU A 466 14.22 22.01 7.69
C LEU A 466 14.57 21.38 6.34
N ALA A 467 14.24 22.05 5.23
CA ALA A 467 14.60 21.57 3.90
C ALA A 467 16.11 21.43 3.70
N GLU A 468 16.91 22.39 4.19
CA GLU A 468 18.39 22.32 4.18
C GLU A 468 18.97 21.14 4.99
N GLN A 469 18.16 20.53 5.86
CA GLN A 469 18.53 19.41 6.74
C GLN A 469 17.95 18.07 6.26
N ASP A 470 17.27 18.03 5.10
CA ASP A 470 16.50 16.88 4.63
C ASP A 470 15.42 16.43 5.63
N LEU A 471 14.77 17.40 6.30
CA LEU A 471 13.74 17.16 7.30
C LEU A 471 12.40 17.79 6.91
N GLY A 472 11.30 17.18 7.33
CA GLY A 472 9.99 17.79 7.48
C GLY A 472 9.57 17.83 8.95
N SER A 473 8.31 18.17 9.22
CA SER A 473 7.71 18.10 10.55
C SER A 473 6.35 17.39 10.55
N LEU A 474 6.07 16.70 11.65
CA LEU A 474 4.78 16.06 11.90
C LEU A 474 4.14 16.72 13.12
N HIS A 475 2.89 17.15 12.99
CA HIS A 475 2.06 17.63 14.08
C HIS A 475 0.85 16.71 14.26
N ILE A 476 0.73 16.08 15.43
CA ILE A 476 -0.46 15.35 15.86
C ILE A 476 -1.14 16.20 16.93
N GLN A 477 -2.40 16.60 16.72
CA GLN A 477 -3.08 17.48 17.68
C GLN A 477 -3.38 16.77 19.00
N SER A 478 -3.74 15.48 18.97
CA SER A 478 -3.66 14.62 20.16
C SER A 478 -3.67 13.13 19.81
N VAL A 479 -2.83 12.33 20.46
CA VAL A 479 -2.91 10.85 20.40
C VAL A 479 -4.09 10.29 21.22
N TYR A 480 -4.80 11.14 21.97
CA TYR A 480 -6.00 10.77 22.73
C TYR A 480 -7.31 11.16 22.03
N ASP A 481 -7.19 11.74 20.84
CA ASP A 481 -8.30 11.98 19.95
C ASP A 481 -8.47 10.76 19.05
N PHE A 482 -9.65 10.12 19.09
CA PHE A 482 -10.03 9.07 18.16
C PHE A 482 -11.26 9.51 17.38
N ASP A 483 -11.09 9.80 16.09
CA ASP A 483 -12.15 10.26 15.18
C ASP A 483 -12.94 11.48 15.71
N GLY A 484 -12.24 12.47 16.26
CA GLY A 484 -12.82 13.69 16.84
C GLY A 484 -13.37 13.49 18.26
N THR A 485 -13.06 12.36 18.91
CA THR A 485 -13.54 12.03 20.27
C THR A 485 -12.39 11.91 21.26
N ASP A 486 -12.50 12.64 22.38
CA ASP A 486 -11.58 12.52 23.51
C ASP A 486 -11.80 11.20 24.28
N VAL A 487 -10.85 10.26 24.20
CA VAL A 487 -10.94 8.96 24.88
C VAL A 487 -10.23 8.90 26.22
N ALA A 488 -9.46 9.93 26.59
CA ALA A 488 -8.60 9.90 27.78
C ALA A 488 -8.84 11.05 28.77
N GLY A 489 -9.70 12.01 28.42
CA GLY A 489 -9.95 13.21 29.20
C GLY A 489 -8.81 14.21 29.07
N ILE A 490 -8.51 14.68 27.85
CA ILE A 490 -7.41 15.61 27.50
C ILE A 490 -7.34 16.80 28.47
N ALA A 491 -8.49 17.40 28.81
CA ALA A 491 -8.55 18.53 29.72
C ALA A 491 -8.02 18.22 31.13
N ASN A 492 -8.18 16.98 31.59
CA ASN A 492 -7.64 16.52 32.86
C ASN A 492 -6.14 16.23 32.77
N LEU A 493 -5.69 15.59 31.68
CA LEU A 493 -4.29 15.18 31.49
C LEU A 493 -3.33 16.37 31.35
N ARG A 494 -3.79 17.45 30.69
CA ARG A 494 -2.96 18.64 30.44
C ARG A 494 -2.72 19.57 31.62
N ASN A 495 -3.37 19.31 32.75
CA ASN A 495 -3.23 20.11 33.97
C ASN A 495 -2.47 19.30 35.04
N PRO A 496 -1.22 19.67 35.35
CA PRO A 496 -0.38 18.94 36.32
C PRO A 496 -0.97 18.80 37.73
N ALA A 497 -1.94 19.65 38.12
CA ALA A 497 -2.60 19.54 39.43
C ALA A 497 -3.56 18.34 39.52
N ASN A 498 -3.89 17.70 38.39
CA ASN A 498 -4.81 16.57 38.34
C ASN A 498 -4.06 15.24 38.39
N TRP A 499 -4.59 14.28 39.16
CA TRP A 499 -4.03 12.93 39.26
C TRP A 499 -3.81 12.26 37.89
N GLY A 500 -4.75 12.45 36.95
CA GLY A 500 -4.64 11.88 35.60
C GLY A 500 -3.38 12.32 34.83
N SER A 501 -2.80 13.48 35.13
CA SER A 501 -1.56 13.96 34.48
C SER A 501 -0.35 13.07 34.82
N LEU A 502 -0.37 12.42 36.00
CA LEU A 502 0.67 11.49 36.45
C LEU A 502 0.47 10.07 35.90
N GLU A 503 -0.73 9.72 35.44
CA GLU A 503 -1.07 8.38 34.91
C GLU A 503 -1.30 8.40 33.38
N ARG A 504 -0.71 9.36 32.67
CA ARG A 504 -0.86 9.48 31.21
C ARG A 504 -0.46 8.16 30.51
N PRO A 505 -1.35 7.58 29.69
CA PRO A 505 -1.07 6.32 29.02
C PRO A 505 -0.10 6.46 27.84
N ALA A 506 0.00 7.64 27.21
CA ALA A 506 1.00 7.95 26.19
C ALA A 506 2.08 8.88 26.75
N ARG A 507 3.35 8.52 26.54
CA ARG A 507 4.53 9.27 27.00
C ARG A 507 5.51 9.59 25.89
N PHE A 508 5.68 8.69 24.93
CA PHE A 508 6.62 8.89 23.83
C PHE A 508 6.03 8.49 22.50
N LEU A 509 6.45 9.17 21.44
CA LEU A 509 6.22 8.77 20.07
C LEU A 509 7.53 8.17 19.52
N ARG A 510 7.46 6.96 18.98
CA ARG A 510 8.57 6.33 18.26
C ARG A 510 8.34 6.43 16.77
N LEU A 511 9.27 7.04 16.05
CA LEU A 511 9.27 7.10 14.58
C LEU A 511 9.96 5.86 14.01
N VAL A 512 9.34 5.23 13.01
CA VAL A 512 9.78 3.96 12.42
C VAL A 512 9.80 4.08 10.90
N LYS A 513 10.92 3.72 10.27
CA LYS A 513 11.10 3.71 8.82
C LYS A 513 10.98 2.30 8.26
N ALA A 514 10.43 2.18 7.06
CA ALA A 514 10.46 0.94 6.28
C ALA A 514 11.90 0.56 5.88
N VAL A 515 12.21 -0.73 5.87
CA VAL A 515 13.41 -1.24 5.21
C VAL A 515 13.00 -1.88 3.90
N SER A 516 13.31 -1.18 2.80
CA SER A 516 13.08 -1.66 1.45
C SER A 516 13.85 -2.95 1.17
N ILE A 517 13.21 -3.87 0.46
CA ILE A 517 13.77 -5.18 0.11
C ILE A 517 14.19 -5.16 -1.37
N PRO A 518 15.45 -5.52 -1.69
CA PRO A 518 15.89 -5.63 -3.07
C PRO A 518 15.37 -6.91 -3.74
N ASP A 519 15.50 -7.00 -5.06
CA ASP A 519 15.36 -8.26 -5.77
C ASP A 519 16.49 -9.25 -5.43
N ASN A 520 16.33 -10.50 -5.89
CA ASN A 520 17.30 -11.57 -5.67
C ASN A 520 18.60 -11.43 -6.47
N ASN A 521 18.63 -10.60 -7.53
CA ASN A 521 19.82 -10.33 -8.33
C ASN A 521 20.77 -9.38 -7.57
N VAL A 522 20.20 -8.44 -6.83
CA VAL A 522 20.94 -7.53 -5.95
C VAL A 522 21.35 -8.24 -4.66
N LEU A 523 20.40 -8.92 -3.99
CA LEU A 523 20.69 -9.66 -2.76
C LEU A 523 19.69 -10.81 -2.54
N ASN A 524 20.18 -12.04 -2.65
CA ASN A 524 19.46 -13.23 -2.23
C ASN A 524 19.79 -13.59 -0.78
N PHE A 525 18.80 -13.59 0.11
CA PHE A 525 18.94 -13.96 1.51
C PHE A 525 17.81 -14.90 1.97
N PRO A 526 18.07 -15.83 2.90
CA PRO A 526 17.08 -16.84 3.28
C PRO A 526 15.91 -16.21 4.05
N GLY A 527 14.69 -16.74 3.84
CA GLY A 527 13.50 -16.28 4.56
C GLY A 527 13.58 -16.40 6.09
N SER A 528 14.46 -17.27 6.62
CA SER A 528 14.76 -17.35 8.05
C SER A 528 15.33 -16.04 8.61
N ALA A 529 15.87 -15.14 7.79
CA ALA A 529 16.34 -13.83 8.23
C ALA A 529 15.25 -12.93 8.82
N PHE A 530 13.99 -13.10 8.38
CA PHE A 530 12.85 -12.41 9.01
C PHE A 530 12.55 -12.97 10.42
N GLY A 531 12.90 -14.23 10.69
CA GLY A 531 12.62 -14.89 11.97
C GLY A 531 11.24 -15.54 12.03
N ARG A 532 10.51 -15.38 13.14
CA ARG A 532 9.21 -16.02 13.40
C ARG A 532 8.13 -15.61 12.41
N SER A 533 8.16 -14.37 11.94
CA SER A 533 7.15 -13.84 11.03
C SER A 533 7.75 -12.77 10.14
N ALA A 534 7.52 -12.88 8.83
CA ALA A 534 7.83 -11.83 7.86
C ALA A 534 6.72 -10.78 7.72
N ALA A 535 5.59 -10.94 8.42
CA ALA A 535 4.40 -10.11 8.20
C ALA A 535 4.66 -8.61 8.42
N ASN A 536 5.51 -8.25 9.38
CA ASN A 536 5.81 -6.86 9.72
C ASN A 536 6.86 -6.20 8.83
N GLY A 537 7.51 -6.97 7.95
CA GLY A 537 8.70 -6.53 7.23
C GLY A 537 9.88 -6.22 8.17
N MET A 538 11.00 -5.83 7.57
CA MET A 538 12.14 -5.28 8.30
C MET A 538 11.94 -3.79 8.54
N ARG A 539 12.35 -3.29 9.72
CA ARG A 539 12.10 -1.90 10.13
C ARG A 539 13.28 -1.30 10.90
N GLU A 540 13.44 0.01 10.76
CA GLU A 540 14.44 0.81 11.47
C GLU A 540 13.76 1.84 12.37
N ILE A 541 14.32 2.10 13.55
CA ILE A 541 13.83 3.18 14.41
C ILE A 541 14.58 4.45 14.02
N LEU A 542 13.83 5.52 13.78
CA LEU A 542 14.37 6.85 13.47
C LEU A 542 14.64 7.65 14.75
N GLY A 543 13.85 7.41 15.81
CA GLY A 543 14.04 8.01 17.11
C GLY A 543 12.73 8.20 17.89
N TYR A 544 12.86 8.84 19.04
CA TYR A 544 11.84 9.05 20.06
C TYR A 544 11.67 10.54 20.34
N VAL A 545 10.45 10.95 20.61
CA VAL A 545 10.13 12.27 21.18
C VAL A 545 9.11 12.14 22.31
N PRO A 546 9.11 13.04 23.29
CA PRO A 546 8.06 13.08 24.29
C PRO A 546 6.71 13.45 23.64
N ILE A 547 5.64 12.91 24.22
CA ILE A 547 4.26 13.31 23.96
C ILE A 547 3.85 14.29 25.06
N GLU A 548 3.33 15.44 24.66
CA GLU A 548 2.97 16.48 25.61
C GLU A 548 1.73 16.07 26.45
N PRO A 549 1.47 16.68 27.61
CA PRO A 549 0.41 16.25 28.52
C PRO A 549 -1.01 16.20 27.93
N ASP A 550 -1.34 17.05 26.95
CA ASP A 550 -2.61 17.01 26.21
C ASP A 550 -2.65 15.94 25.10
N GLY A 551 -1.59 15.14 24.95
CA GLY A 551 -1.43 14.12 23.91
C GLY A 551 -0.87 14.66 22.60
N SER A 552 -0.61 15.96 22.48
CA SER A 552 -0.08 16.54 21.24
C SER A 552 1.39 16.23 21.02
N VAL A 553 1.80 16.19 19.75
CA VAL A 553 3.20 15.95 19.33
C VAL A 553 3.55 16.86 18.18
N MET A 554 4.71 17.52 18.22
CA MET A 554 5.24 18.30 17.11
C MET A 554 6.74 18.06 16.95
N VAL A 555 7.13 17.35 15.90
CA VAL A 555 8.44 16.69 15.79
C VAL A 555 9.05 16.79 14.41
N LYS A 556 10.39 16.83 14.34
CA LYS A 556 11.15 16.71 13.08
C LYS A 556 11.17 15.27 12.58
N VAL A 557 11.01 15.08 11.29
CA VAL A 557 10.98 13.76 10.64
C VAL A 557 11.88 13.79 9.40
N PRO A 558 12.69 12.76 9.11
CA PRO A 558 13.40 12.66 7.84
C PRO A 558 12.45 12.78 6.65
N ALA A 559 12.79 13.63 5.68
CA ALA A 559 12.03 13.80 4.45
C ALA A 559 12.33 12.68 3.45
N ASP A 560 11.47 12.56 2.44
CA ASP A 560 11.63 11.65 1.29
C ASP A 560 11.77 10.16 1.68
N VAL A 561 11.23 9.75 2.83
CA VAL A 561 11.20 8.35 3.29
C VAL A 561 9.79 7.90 3.65
N ALA A 562 9.49 6.62 3.46
CA ALA A 562 8.32 5.98 4.04
C ALA A 562 8.52 5.74 5.54
N PHE A 563 7.71 6.40 6.36
CA PHE A 563 7.73 6.22 7.81
C PHE A 563 6.34 6.00 8.40
N THR A 564 6.31 5.48 9.61
CA THR A 564 5.14 5.37 10.49
C THR A 564 5.57 5.65 11.93
N PHE A 565 4.67 5.50 12.90
CA PHE A 565 4.98 5.69 14.30
C PHE A 565 4.23 4.73 15.23
N ASP A 566 4.77 4.58 16.45
CA ASP A 566 4.10 3.92 17.57
C ASP A 566 3.95 4.90 18.74
N VAL A 567 2.80 4.87 19.40
CA VAL A 567 2.55 5.59 20.66
C VAL A 567 2.92 4.68 21.84
N LEU A 568 3.79 5.17 22.72
CA LEU A 568 4.43 4.37 23.77
C LEU A 568 4.00 4.79 25.18
N ASP A 569 3.99 3.82 26.09
CA ASP A 569 3.83 4.04 27.53
C ASP A 569 5.11 4.61 28.16
N ALA A 570 5.08 4.79 29.49
CA ALA A 570 6.23 5.24 30.26
C ALA A 570 7.41 4.26 30.20
N GLN A 571 7.17 2.97 29.93
CA GLN A 571 8.15 1.89 29.77
C GLN A 571 8.72 1.80 28.35
N GLY A 572 8.35 2.71 27.45
CA GLY A 572 8.82 2.68 26.06
C GLY A 572 8.21 1.54 25.24
N ARG A 573 7.14 0.91 25.73
CA ARG A 573 6.42 -0.17 25.06
C ARG A 573 5.23 0.41 24.30
N ARG A 574 4.92 -0.13 23.14
CA ARG A 574 3.74 0.27 22.39
C ARG A 574 2.46 0.07 23.22
N ALA A 575 1.78 1.17 23.51
CA ALA A 575 0.58 1.21 24.35
C ALA A 575 -0.73 1.26 23.53
N PHE A 576 -0.64 1.70 22.27
CA PHE A 576 -1.78 1.84 21.37
C PHE A 576 -1.62 0.90 20.16
N PRO A 577 -2.71 0.62 19.41
CA PRO A 577 -2.60 -0.05 18.13
C PRO A 577 -1.58 0.65 17.22
N ARG A 578 -0.80 -0.15 16.48
CA ARG A 578 0.19 0.36 15.54
C ARG A 578 -0.49 1.18 14.43
N HIS A 579 0.10 2.31 14.06
CA HIS A 579 -0.28 3.02 12.85
C HIS A 579 0.20 2.23 11.62
N ASN A 580 -0.75 1.69 10.85
CA ASN A 580 -0.50 0.82 9.70
C ASN A 580 -0.73 1.55 8.37
N ASN A 581 -0.07 2.68 8.17
CA ASN A 581 0.01 3.38 6.90
C ASN A 581 1.40 4.00 6.72
N TRP A 582 1.91 4.05 5.49
CA TRP A 582 3.18 4.70 5.17
C TRP A 582 2.97 6.19 4.89
N LEU A 583 3.42 7.02 5.82
CA LEU A 583 3.49 8.46 5.65
C LEU A 583 4.76 8.87 4.92
N GLN A 584 4.73 10.04 4.28
CA GLN A 584 5.88 10.69 3.67
C GLN A 584 5.80 12.20 3.89
N LEU A 585 6.93 12.89 3.80
CA LEU A 585 7.03 14.35 3.77
C LEU A 585 8.11 14.76 2.79
N ARG A 586 7.92 15.88 2.09
CA ARG A 586 9.01 16.54 1.35
C ARG A 586 9.87 17.39 2.27
N PRO A 587 11.11 17.73 1.87
CA PRO A 587 11.96 18.62 2.65
C PRO A 587 11.27 19.94 2.97
N GLY A 588 11.22 20.29 4.26
CA GLY A 588 10.58 21.48 4.80
C GLY A 588 9.07 21.38 5.03
N GLU A 589 8.41 20.33 4.56
CA GLU A 589 6.96 20.15 4.68
C GLU A 589 6.53 19.89 6.12
N GLN A 590 5.35 20.39 6.49
CA GLN A 590 4.65 19.99 7.71
C GLN A 590 3.39 19.18 7.37
N ALA A 591 3.26 17.97 7.91
CA ALA A 591 1.99 17.26 7.96
C ALA A 591 1.27 17.47 9.29
N ASN A 592 -0.06 17.52 9.21
CA ASN A 592 -0.95 17.68 10.36
C ASN A 592 -1.90 16.49 10.44
N CYS A 593 -2.08 15.94 11.64
CA CYS A 593 -3.07 14.91 11.95
C CYS A 593 -3.97 15.44 13.08
N GLY A 594 -5.30 15.44 12.88
CA GLY A 594 -6.25 15.81 13.93
C GLY A 594 -6.19 14.86 15.14
N GLY A 595 -6.03 13.56 14.89
CA GLY A 595 -5.99 12.55 15.95
C GLY A 595 -5.51 11.19 15.46
N CYS A 596 -6.02 10.15 16.08
CA CYS A 596 -5.84 8.74 15.72
C CYS A 596 -7.19 8.14 15.28
N HIS A 597 -7.16 6.91 14.77
CA HIS A 597 -8.38 6.11 14.51
C HIS A 597 -8.14 4.65 14.88
N THR A 598 -9.20 3.84 14.88
CA THR A 598 -9.11 2.38 15.08
C THR A 598 -9.43 1.65 13.79
N ARG A 599 -8.83 0.48 13.55
CA ARG A 599 -9.04 -0.32 12.32
C ARG A 599 -10.52 -0.61 12.01
N GLN A 600 -11.40 -0.61 13.02
CA GLN A 600 -12.83 -0.86 12.88
C GLN A 600 -13.64 0.41 12.59
N SER A 601 -13.02 1.58 12.67
CA SER A 601 -13.67 2.85 12.34
C SER A 601 -13.55 3.09 10.85
N GLU A 602 -14.67 3.43 10.24
CA GLU A 602 -14.74 3.84 8.83
C GLU A 602 -14.79 5.37 8.71
N LEU A 603 -14.80 6.09 9.83
CA LEU A 603 -14.89 7.55 9.83
C LEU A 603 -13.72 8.18 9.07
N PRO A 604 -13.93 9.33 8.40
CA PRO A 604 -12.87 9.97 7.63
C PRO A 604 -11.67 10.32 8.51
N HIS A 605 -10.48 9.91 8.07
CA HIS A 605 -9.22 10.12 8.76
C HIS A 605 -8.08 10.35 7.76
N GLY A 606 -7.17 11.27 8.07
CA GLY A 606 -6.01 11.55 7.21
C GLY A 606 -6.34 12.41 5.98
N ARG A 607 -7.52 13.03 5.97
CA ARG A 607 -7.97 14.00 4.96
C ARG A 607 -8.51 15.24 5.70
N PRO A 608 -7.69 16.31 5.85
CA PRO A 608 -8.02 17.45 6.70
C PRO A 608 -9.32 18.20 6.37
N ASP A 609 -9.77 18.16 5.11
CA ASP A 609 -11.03 18.77 4.67
C ASP A 609 -12.26 17.87 4.86
N ALA A 610 -12.07 16.61 5.26
CA ALA A 610 -13.12 15.60 5.40
C ALA A 610 -13.23 14.99 6.80
N GLU A 611 -12.17 15.02 7.62
CA GLU A 611 -12.17 14.49 8.97
C GLU A 611 -12.90 15.39 9.97
N ALA A 612 -13.26 14.82 11.13
CA ALA A 612 -13.86 15.60 12.21
C ALA A 612 -12.83 16.56 12.81
N ASP A 613 -13.30 17.70 13.34
CA ASP A 613 -12.47 18.60 14.13
C ASP A 613 -11.82 17.85 15.30
N SER A 614 -10.59 18.22 15.64
CA SER A 614 -9.89 17.57 16.74
C SER A 614 -10.62 17.76 18.09
N ALA A 615 -10.63 16.70 18.89
CA ALA A 615 -11.08 16.72 20.27
C ALA A 615 -10.17 17.54 21.20
N ASN A 616 -8.95 17.91 20.77
CA ASN A 616 -8.07 18.80 21.52
C ASN A 616 -8.28 20.26 21.10
N PRO A 617 -9.05 21.08 21.86
CA PRO A 617 -9.31 22.47 21.49
C PRO A 617 -8.11 23.41 21.69
N GLY A 618 -6.95 22.88 22.13
CA GLY A 618 -5.79 23.67 22.48
C GLY A 618 -6.04 24.63 23.66
N ALA A 619 -5.23 25.68 23.73
CA ALA A 619 -5.26 26.67 24.80
C ALA A 619 -6.53 27.56 24.71
N PRO A 620 -7.22 27.82 25.82
CA PRO A 620 -8.48 28.57 25.80
C PRO A 620 -8.30 30.09 25.61
N THR A 621 -7.09 30.63 25.76
CA THR A 621 -6.80 32.06 25.68
C THR A 621 -5.34 32.32 25.32
N THR A 622 -5.07 33.49 24.73
CA THR A 622 -3.72 33.96 24.41
C THR A 622 -3.01 34.57 25.63
N GLY A 623 -1.71 34.33 25.72
CA GLY A 623 -0.78 35.03 26.63
C GLY A 623 -0.73 34.48 28.04
N LEU A 624 -1.41 33.37 28.32
CA LEU A 624 -1.34 32.65 29.61
C LEU A 624 -0.82 31.24 29.38
N PRO A 625 -0.08 30.65 30.34
CA PRO A 625 0.24 29.24 30.31
C PRO A 625 -1.04 28.39 30.49
N PHE A 626 -0.93 27.10 30.19
CA PHE A 626 -1.96 26.14 30.59
C PHE A 626 -2.10 26.12 32.13
N PRO A 627 -3.25 25.69 32.68
CA PRO A 627 -3.45 25.68 34.12
C PRO A 627 -2.39 24.87 34.87
N ASN A 628 -1.73 25.51 35.84
CA ASN A 628 -0.66 24.94 36.69
C ASN A 628 0.60 24.50 35.91
N THR A 629 0.81 25.01 34.69
CA THR A 629 2.05 24.78 33.94
C THR A 629 3.04 25.94 34.07
N ASP A 630 4.31 25.68 33.74
CA ASP A 630 5.41 26.66 33.78
C ASP A 630 5.01 27.97 33.06
N PRO A 631 5.05 29.13 33.75
CA PRO A 631 4.73 30.43 33.16
C PRO A 631 5.59 30.82 31.95
N ALA A 632 6.77 30.22 31.76
CA ALA A 632 7.58 30.42 30.57
C ALA A 632 6.91 29.83 29.31
N LEU A 633 6.05 28.83 29.45
CA LEU A 633 5.30 28.17 28.38
C LEU A 633 3.92 28.82 28.17
N PHE A 634 3.89 30.13 27.91
CA PHE A 634 2.65 30.84 27.61
C PHE A 634 2.12 30.45 26.23
N ALA A 635 0.81 30.19 26.12
CA ALA A 635 0.19 29.71 24.89
C ALA A 635 -0.58 30.82 24.14
N ASP A 636 -0.72 30.67 22.83
CA ASP A 636 -1.71 31.40 22.03
C ASP A 636 -3.01 30.61 21.95
N MET A 637 -4.16 31.30 21.89
CA MET A 637 -5.47 30.65 21.83
C MET A 637 -5.53 29.64 20.67
N GLY A 638 -5.94 28.41 20.97
CA GLY A 638 -6.03 27.30 20.02
C GLY A 638 -4.74 26.48 19.88
N GLU A 639 -3.60 26.92 20.43
CA GLU A 639 -2.37 26.10 20.41
C GLU A 639 -2.54 24.85 21.26
N THR A 640 -2.16 23.71 20.70
CA THR A 640 -1.84 22.51 21.49
C THR A 640 -0.57 22.72 22.31
N MET A 641 -0.36 21.92 23.36
CA MET A 641 0.86 22.02 24.18
C MET A 641 2.13 21.83 23.33
N ALA A 642 2.11 20.96 22.33
CA ALA A 642 3.23 20.76 21.42
C ALA A 642 3.51 21.96 20.52
N GLN A 643 2.47 22.67 20.05
CA GLN A 643 2.66 23.92 19.30
C GLN A 643 3.24 25.02 20.21
N THR A 644 2.73 25.16 21.44
CA THR A 644 3.28 26.09 22.43
C THR A 644 4.75 25.79 22.72
N TYR A 645 5.10 24.51 22.92
CA TYR A 645 6.49 24.10 23.10
C TYR A 645 7.33 24.44 21.87
N ALA A 646 6.88 24.06 20.68
CA ALA A 646 7.61 24.26 19.43
C ALA A 646 7.89 25.74 19.13
N ARG A 647 6.94 26.63 19.43
CA ARG A 647 7.11 28.08 19.26
C ARG A 647 8.15 28.67 20.20
N ILE A 648 8.26 28.15 21.43
CA ILE A 648 9.11 28.72 22.48
C ILE A 648 10.51 28.09 22.46
N ASN A 649 10.58 26.78 22.32
CA ASN A 649 11.80 25.97 22.45
C ASN A 649 12.28 25.37 21.11
N GLY A 650 11.49 25.50 20.04
CA GLY A 650 11.74 24.82 18.76
C GLY A 650 11.11 23.43 18.69
N LEU A 651 11.00 22.89 17.48
CA LEU A 651 10.47 21.54 17.23
C LEU A 651 11.24 20.47 18.02
N ARG A 652 10.51 19.48 18.55
CA ARG A 652 11.14 18.31 19.17
C ARG A 652 12.06 17.63 18.15
N THR A 653 13.31 17.44 18.53
CA THR A 653 14.28 16.69 17.74
C THR A 653 14.30 15.25 18.26
N PRO A 654 14.15 14.23 17.40
CA PRO A 654 14.19 12.85 17.88
C PRO A 654 15.51 12.48 18.55
N SER A 655 15.45 11.53 19.47
CA SER A 655 16.60 10.91 20.14
C SER A 655 16.54 9.40 19.98
N VAL A 656 17.66 8.68 20.08
CA VAL A 656 17.65 7.19 20.18
C VAL A 656 17.42 6.70 21.61
N ASP A 657 17.53 7.62 22.57
CA ASP A 657 17.33 7.40 24.00
C ASP A 657 15.89 7.78 24.40
N ILE A 658 15.36 7.12 25.41
CA ILE A 658 14.10 7.53 26.05
C ILE A 658 14.46 8.42 27.23
N ASN A 659 14.19 9.72 27.10
CA ASN A 659 14.47 10.73 28.12
C ASN A 659 13.19 11.44 28.53
N TYR A 660 12.75 11.25 29.77
CA TYR A 660 11.63 11.97 30.35
C TYR A 660 12.11 13.08 31.27
N VAL A 661 11.65 14.30 31.00
CA VAL A 661 11.76 15.44 31.90
C VAL A 661 10.39 16.10 31.98
N ASP A 662 9.93 16.38 33.20
CA ASP A 662 8.71 17.18 33.39
C ASP A 662 9.03 18.67 33.16
N GLU A 663 8.83 19.10 31.92
CA GLU A 663 9.02 20.49 31.47
C GLU A 663 7.77 21.34 31.67
N TRP A 664 6.63 20.75 32.05
CA TRP A 664 5.35 21.44 32.07
C TRP A 664 4.93 21.87 33.46
N THR A 665 5.19 21.11 34.50
CA THR A 665 4.74 21.45 35.85
C THR A 665 5.40 22.73 36.35
N ASP A 666 4.60 23.72 36.82
CA ASP A 666 5.16 24.90 37.49
C ASP A 666 5.79 24.51 38.84
N PRO A 667 7.13 24.56 39.00
CA PRO A 667 7.79 24.16 40.23
C PRO A 667 7.48 25.10 41.42
N ALA A 668 6.91 26.29 41.17
CA ALA A 668 6.44 27.18 42.22
C ALA A 668 5.09 26.76 42.80
N LEU A 669 4.31 25.93 42.10
CA LEU A 669 2.98 25.48 42.51
C LEU A 669 2.96 24.02 42.93
N LEU A 670 3.70 23.15 42.23
CA LEU A 670 3.67 21.70 42.38
C LEU A 670 5.10 21.13 42.32
N THR A 671 5.26 19.87 42.70
CA THR A 671 6.53 19.16 42.52
C THR A 671 6.52 18.48 41.15
N PRO A 672 7.45 18.81 40.24
CA PRO A 672 7.57 18.13 38.95
C PRO A 672 7.80 16.62 39.11
N GLU A 673 7.32 15.84 38.14
CA GLU A 673 7.54 14.40 38.09
C GLU A 673 9.05 14.08 38.01
N THR A 674 9.46 12.96 38.63
CA THR A 674 10.86 12.54 38.58
C THR A 674 11.21 12.08 37.18
N GLY A 675 12.14 12.78 36.54
CA GLY A 675 12.66 12.39 35.23
C GLY A 675 13.44 11.08 35.26
N PHE A 676 13.54 10.43 34.10
CA PHE A 676 14.32 9.21 33.89
C PHE A 676 14.93 9.21 32.49
N ASN A 677 16.02 8.48 32.33
CA ASN A 677 16.73 8.38 31.05
C ASN A 677 17.19 6.94 30.82
N TRP A 678 16.84 6.39 29.65
CA TRP A 678 17.27 5.08 29.20
C TRP A 678 18.03 5.22 27.90
N THR A 679 19.34 5.08 28.00
CA THR A 679 20.25 5.29 26.88
C THR A 679 20.95 4.02 26.45
N TYR A 680 21.22 3.91 25.15
CA TYR A 680 22.07 2.84 24.65
C TYR A 680 23.50 2.91 25.18
N ALA A 681 23.95 4.08 25.67
CA ALA A 681 25.24 4.23 26.34
C ALA A 681 25.37 3.37 27.61
N ASP A 682 24.24 2.99 28.23
CA ASP A 682 24.20 2.14 29.42
C ASP A 682 24.19 0.63 29.08
N LEU A 683 24.16 0.26 27.80
CA LEU A 683 24.30 -1.13 27.38
C LEU A 683 25.76 -1.59 27.55
N SER A 684 25.92 -2.77 28.13
CA SER A 684 27.21 -3.47 28.19
C SER A 684 27.50 -4.30 26.94
N THR A 685 26.49 -4.51 26.09
CA THR A 685 26.54 -5.20 24.80
C THR A 685 26.59 -4.21 23.64
N SER A 686 26.65 -4.71 22.41
CA SER A 686 26.56 -3.92 21.17
C SER A 686 25.34 -3.01 21.19
N GLN A 687 25.54 -1.75 20.82
CA GLN A 687 24.47 -0.78 20.67
C GLN A 687 23.86 -0.89 19.26
N PRO A 688 22.53 -0.83 19.12
CA PRO A 688 21.86 -0.94 17.82
C PRO A 688 21.86 0.36 16.99
N ALA A 689 22.45 1.44 17.51
CA ALA A 689 22.47 2.75 16.88
C ALA A 689 23.71 2.94 15.98
N GLY A 690 23.51 3.43 14.74
CA GLY A 690 24.60 3.76 13.81
C GLY A 690 25.26 5.11 14.10
N GLY A 691 26.35 5.45 13.39
CA GLY A 691 27.17 6.64 13.68
C GLY A 691 26.49 8.01 13.52
N ALA A 692 25.41 8.11 12.74
CA ALA A 692 24.57 9.31 12.62
C ALA A 692 23.58 9.47 13.80
N CYS A 693 23.55 8.49 14.70
CA CYS A 693 22.82 8.49 15.95
C CYS A 693 23.83 8.52 17.11
N ASP A 694 24.06 9.66 17.74
CA ASP A 694 24.88 9.70 18.95
C ASP A 694 23.99 9.49 20.18
N SER A 695 24.26 8.43 20.94
CA SER A 695 23.65 8.21 22.27
C SER A 695 24.14 9.29 23.24
N GLY A 696 23.24 10.00 23.93
CA GLY A 696 23.59 11.17 24.74
C GLY A 696 23.13 12.52 24.17
N GLY A 697 22.34 12.51 23.09
CA GLY A 697 21.35 13.56 22.81
C GLY A 697 21.80 14.77 21.99
N ASN A 698 23.00 14.81 21.42
CA ASN A 698 23.53 16.02 20.78
C ASN A 698 23.72 15.98 19.25
N ASN A 699 23.57 14.84 18.56
CA ASN A 699 23.92 14.72 17.13
C ASN A 699 22.88 13.95 16.27
N TRP A 700 21.59 13.97 16.62
CA TRP A 700 20.57 13.35 15.75
C TRP A 700 20.46 14.08 14.40
N SER A 701 20.32 13.31 13.31
CA SER A 701 20.15 13.82 11.94
C SER A 701 19.19 12.96 11.11
N ALA A 702 18.87 13.40 9.89
CA ALA A 702 18.03 12.65 8.95
C ALA A 702 18.58 11.25 8.60
N GLN A 703 19.88 11.02 8.80
CA GLN A 703 20.57 9.74 8.57
C GLN A 703 20.56 8.81 9.78
N CYS A 704 19.99 9.22 10.92
CA CYS A 704 19.96 8.36 12.09
C CYS A 704 19.08 7.12 11.86
N ARG A 705 19.67 5.93 11.99
CA ARG A 705 19.01 4.62 11.95
C ARG A 705 19.43 3.79 13.16
N VAL A 706 18.44 3.24 13.85
CA VAL A 706 18.61 2.19 14.85
C VAL A 706 18.12 0.88 14.24
N THR A 707 19.02 -0.10 14.16
CA THR A 707 18.75 -1.42 13.58
C THR A 707 18.99 -2.50 14.63
N ILE A 708 17.97 -3.31 14.92
CA ILE A 708 18.06 -4.36 15.94
C ILE A 708 18.05 -5.74 15.28
N HIS A 709 19.20 -6.42 15.32
CA HIS A 709 19.36 -7.84 14.99
C HIS A 709 19.35 -8.67 16.26
N TYR A 710 18.59 -9.77 16.28
CA TYR A 710 18.60 -10.70 17.41
C TYR A 710 20.02 -11.22 17.74
N PRO A 711 20.79 -11.78 16.78
CA PRO A 711 22.09 -12.35 17.09
C PRO A 711 23.09 -11.32 17.62
N ASP A 712 23.01 -10.07 17.15
CA ASP A 712 23.99 -9.04 17.47
C ASP A 712 23.62 -8.22 18.72
N HIS A 713 22.33 -8.09 19.05
CA HIS A 713 21.88 -7.16 20.09
C HIS A 713 21.08 -7.81 21.21
N ILE A 714 20.34 -8.88 20.92
CA ILE A 714 19.46 -9.53 21.92
C ILE A 714 20.13 -10.77 22.52
N GLN A 715 20.66 -11.67 21.70
CA GLN A 715 21.36 -12.86 22.17
C GLN A 715 22.50 -12.54 23.18
N PRO A 716 23.33 -11.49 22.97
CA PRO A 716 24.40 -11.16 23.90
C PRO A 716 23.90 -10.78 25.31
N LEU A 717 22.66 -10.31 25.45
CA LEU A 717 22.09 -9.96 26.76
C LEU A 717 22.03 -11.19 27.68
N TRP A 718 21.79 -12.38 27.12
CA TRP A 718 21.63 -13.64 27.85
C TRP A 718 22.96 -14.26 28.30
N THR A 719 24.04 -13.96 27.58
CA THR A 719 25.39 -14.52 27.81
C THR A 719 26.32 -13.54 28.51
N THR A 720 25.90 -12.28 28.67
CA THR A 720 26.70 -11.26 29.36
C THR A 720 26.85 -11.62 30.83
N THR A 721 28.09 -11.66 31.31
CA THR A 721 28.40 -11.94 32.72
C THR A 721 27.80 -10.88 33.63
N ARG A 722 27.00 -11.31 34.62
CA ARG A 722 26.35 -10.43 35.59
C ARG A 722 26.54 -10.98 36.99
N THR A 723 26.59 -10.10 37.97
CA THR A 723 26.65 -10.48 39.39
C THR A 723 25.66 -9.66 40.19
N ASN A 724 25.11 -10.22 41.26
CA ASN A 724 24.28 -9.45 42.19
C ASN A 724 25.09 -8.25 42.75
N PRO A 725 24.60 -7.00 42.61
CA PRO A 725 25.28 -5.84 43.19
C PRO A 725 25.45 -5.91 44.71
N ALA A 726 24.59 -6.69 45.41
CA ALA A 726 24.67 -6.91 46.86
C ALA A 726 25.56 -8.10 47.26
N ASP A 727 25.81 -9.05 46.35
CA ASP A 727 26.69 -10.21 46.55
C ASP A 727 27.40 -10.60 45.24
N ALA A 728 28.64 -10.16 45.08
CA ALA A 728 29.42 -10.40 43.87
C ALA A 728 29.74 -11.89 43.60
N LEU A 729 29.42 -12.80 44.53
CA LEU A 729 29.56 -14.25 44.33
C LEU A 729 28.31 -14.89 43.70
N GLU A 730 27.19 -14.18 43.66
CA GLU A 730 25.95 -14.66 43.03
C GLU A 730 25.96 -14.28 41.54
N ASP A 731 25.98 -15.31 40.68
CA ASP A 731 25.98 -15.16 39.23
C ASP A 731 24.56 -14.92 38.70
N TRP A 732 24.34 -13.74 38.11
CA TRP A 732 23.06 -13.32 37.52
C TRP A 732 23.04 -13.47 35.99
N THR A 733 24.07 -14.10 35.41
CA THR A 733 24.12 -14.39 33.97
C THR A 733 22.95 -15.29 33.60
N CYS A 734 22.11 -14.91 32.62
CA CYS A 734 20.89 -15.67 32.33
C CYS A 734 21.18 -17.12 31.97
N THR A 735 22.26 -17.36 31.21
CA THR A 735 22.73 -18.68 30.79
C THR A 735 23.39 -19.51 31.90
N SER A 736 23.57 -18.99 33.13
CA SER A 736 23.96 -19.83 34.28
C SER A 736 22.83 -20.74 34.75
N CYS A 737 21.57 -20.30 34.55
CA CYS A 737 20.35 -21.06 34.89
C CYS A 737 19.61 -21.59 33.64
N HIS A 738 19.62 -20.83 32.55
CA HIS A 738 18.90 -21.13 31.31
C HIS A 738 19.79 -21.85 30.28
N THR A 739 20.23 -23.06 30.62
CA THR A 739 21.14 -23.90 29.82
C THR A 739 20.87 -25.39 30.08
N ASP A 740 21.18 -26.23 29.10
CA ASP A 740 21.03 -27.70 29.19
C ASP A 740 22.22 -28.39 29.91
N ARG A 741 23.25 -27.63 30.30
CA ARG A 741 24.43 -28.14 31.02
C ARG A 741 24.66 -27.45 32.36
N ASP A 742 24.98 -28.23 33.39
CA ASP A 742 25.48 -27.72 34.66
C ASP A 742 26.99 -27.37 34.61
N ASP A 743 27.53 -26.84 35.71
CA ASP A 743 28.95 -26.48 35.86
C ASP A 743 29.93 -27.65 35.63
N MET A 744 29.45 -28.89 35.72
CA MET A 744 30.23 -30.11 35.48
C MET A 744 30.01 -30.67 34.07
N ASN A 745 29.30 -29.94 33.21
CA ASN A 745 28.92 -30.33 31.85
C ASN A 745 27.98 -31.56 31.80
N ALA A 746 27.26 -31.85 32.88
CA ALA A 746 26.21 -32.85 32.91
C ALA A 746 24.89 -32.26 32.40
N ALA A 747 24.04 -33.09 31.78
CA ALA A 747 22.73 -32.66 31.32
C ALA A 747 21.85 -32.22 32.51
N GLN A 748 21.20 -31.07 32.39
CA GLN A 748 20.22 -30.57 33.36
C GLN A 748 19.02 -29.98 32.63
N ILE A 749 17.87 -29.96 33.30
CA ILE A 749 16.68 -29.29 32.76
C ILE A 749 16.92 -27.77 32.86
N PRO A 750 16.89 -27.02 31.75
CA PRO A 750 17.02 -25.57 31.80
C PRO A 750 15.95 -24.97 32.71
N ALA A 751 16.34 -24.01 33.57
CA ALA A 751 15.40 -23.42 34.53
C ALA A 751 14.18 -22.84 33.80
N GLY A 752 12.99 -23.19 34.28
CA GLY A 752 11.73 -22.74 33.66
C GLY A 752 11.43 -23.34 32.28
N GLN A 753 12.11 -24.42 31.89
CA GLN A 753 12.02 -25.03 30.54
C GLN A 753 12.36 -24.00 29.45
N LEU A 754 13.45 -23.25 29.66
CA LEU A 754 13.90 -22.19 28.77
C LEU A 754 15.42 -22.26 28.61
N ASP A 755 15.88 -22.53 27.39
CA ASP A 755 17.29 -22.55 27.01
C ASP A 755 17.66 -21.26 26.25
N LEU A 756 18.63 -20.50 26.76
CA LEU A 756 19.03 -19.21 26.17
C LEU A 756 20.41 -19.24 25.51
N ARG A 757 20.96 -20.43 25.26
CA ARG A 757 22.29 -20.57 24.65
C ARG A 757 22.36 -19.98 23.24
N ALA A 758 23.54 -19.44 22.93
CA ALA A 758 23.91 -18.91 21.61
C ALA A 758 24.40 -20.02 20.66
N GLU A 759 23.75 -21.18 20.66
CA GLU A 759 24.05 -22.31 19.77
C GLU A 759 23.01 -22.38 18.64
N PRO A 760 23.34 -22.89 17.45
CA PRO A 760 22.37 -23.14 16.40
C PRO A 760 21.24 -24.05 16.89
N SER A 761 19.99 -23.64 16.67
CA SER A 761 18.83 -24.43 17.08
C SER A 761 18.68 -25.69 16.23
N PRO A 762 18.30 -26.84 16.82
CA PRO A 762 18.01 -28.06 16.08
C PRO A 762 16.81 -27.92 15.12
N ASP A 763 15.84 -27.05 15.44
CA ASP A 763 14.66 -26.82 14.59
C ASP A 763 14.95 -25.93 13.38
N GLN A 764 15.87 -24.99 13.55
CA GLN A 764 16.27 -24.04 12.52
C GLN A 764 17.71 -23.60 12.79
N GLN A 765 18.66 -24.20 12.07
CA GLN A 765 20.09 -23.95 12.28
C GLN A 765 20.53 -22.50 12.01
N ALA A 766 19.74 -21.74 11.24
CA ALA A 766 19.99 -20.32 11.01
C ALA A 766 19.62 -19.44 12.22
N HIS A 767 18.93 -19.99 13.24
CA HIS A 767 18.55 -19.28 14.45
C HIS A 767 19.32 -19.82 15.65
N PHE A 768 19.56 -18.97 16.65
CA PHE A 768 20.04 -19.45 17.95
C PHE A 768 18.91 -20.12 18.73
N ILE A 769 19.25 -21.08 19.59
CA ILE A 769 18.31 -21.75 20.52
C ILE A 769 17.49 -20.69 21.27
N GLY A 770 18.15 -19.71 21.90
CA GLY A 770 17.45 -18.65 22.64
C GLY A 770 16.39 -17.89 21.82
N TYR A 771 16.57 -17.73 20.50
CA TYR A 771 15.55 -17.07 19.66
C TYR A 771 14.29 -17.93 19.60
N ARG A 772 14.49 -19.23 19.38
CA ARG A 772 13.39 -20.19 19.23
C ARG A 772 12.66 -20.41 20.54
N GLU A 773 13.39 -20.60 21.63
CA GLU A 773 12.84 -20.81 22.96
C GLU A 773 12.00 -19.63 23.45
N LEU A 774 12.41 -18.40 23.15
CA LEU A 774 11.65 -17.20 23.53
C LEU A 774 10.37 -17.03 22.72
N LEU A 775 10.40 -17.39 21.44
CA LEU A 775 9.39 -17.03 20.46
C LEU A 775 8.62 -18.22 19.88
N PHE A 776 8.82 -19.44 20.30
CA PHE A 776 8.05 -20.58 19.81
C PHE A 776 7.58 -21.40 21.01
N ASN A 777 6.54 -22.20 20.79
CA ASN A 777 6.17 -23.16 21.80
C ASN A 777 7.19 -24.31 21.78
N ASP A 778 7.47 -24.85 22.95
CA ASP A 778 8.38 -25.97 23.15
C ASP A 778 7.68 -27.10 23.93
N ALA A 779 8.37 -28.22 24.13
CA ALA A 779 7.94 -29.33 24.96
C ALA A 779 8.61 -29.28 26.34
N GLU A 780 7.87 -29.58 27.41
CA GLU A 780 8.46 -29.74 28.74
C GLU A 780 9.47 -30.89 28.69
N GLN A 781 10.69 -30.67 29.16
CA GLN A 781 11.74 -31.69 29.19
C GLN A 781 11.88 -32.32 30.57
N GLU A 782 12.30 -33.58 30.59
CA GLU A 782 12.71 -34.30 31.78
C GLU A 782 14.04 -35.04 31.58
N LEU A 783 14.73 -35.35 32.69
CA LEU A 783 16.00 -36.07 32.66
C LEU A 783 15.76 -37.57 32.82
N VAL A 784 15.97 -38.33 31.75
CA VAL A 784 15.86 -39.80 31.74
C VAL A 784 17.23 -40.40 31.43
N ASP A 785 17.76 -41.20 32.35
CA ASP A 785 19.08 -41.85 32.23
C ASP A 785 20.24 -40.88 31.88
N GLY A 786 20.13 -39.61 32.31
CA GLY A 786 21.14 -38.57 32.05
C GLY A 786 21.04 -37.91 30.67
N ALA A 787 19.98 -38.17 29.91
CA ALA A 787 19.63 -37.45 28.69
C ALA A 787 18.37 -36.60 28.90
N LEU A 788 18.34 -35.42 28.29
CA LEU A 788 17.12 -34.63 28.19
C LEU A 788 16.23 -35.23 27.10
N VAL A 789 14.98 -35.49 27.46
CA VAL A 789 13.95 -35.98 26.55
C VAL A 789 12.66 -35.22 26.83
N ASP A 790 11.83 -35.07 25.81
CA ASP A 790 10.50 -34.49 25.97
C ASP A 790 9.66 -35.36 26.91
N ARG A 791 9.07 -34.71 27.91
CA ARG A 791 8.17 -35.34 28.86
C ARG A 791 6.85 -35.64 28.16
N LEU A 792 6.49 -36.92 28.15
CA LEU A 792 5.27 -37.41 27.52
C LEU A 792 4.19 -37.68 28.57
N ILE A 793 2.97 -37.23 28.28
CA ILE A 793 1.75 -37.57 29.05
C ILE A 793 0.73 -38.26 28.15
N GLN A 794 -0.16 -39.04 28.74
CA GLN A 794 -1.26 -39.64 28.00
C GLN A 794 -2.24 -38.55 27.56
N ALA A 795 -2.54 -38.49 26.26
CA ALA A 795 -3.51 -37.59 25.68
C ALA A 795 -4.93 -37.88 26.22
N THR A 796 -5.76 -36.84 26.29
CA THR A 796 -7.17 -36.97 26.72
C THR A 796 -8.13 -36.40 25.69
N ASP A 797 -9.34 -36.95 25.61
CA ASP A 797 -10.43 -36.37 24.83
C ASP A 797 -10.95 -35.05 25.47
N GLY A 798 -11.92 -34.39 24.83
CA GLY A 798 -12.55 -33.17 25.35
C GLY A 798 -13.31 -33.32 26.66
N ASN A 799 -13.49 -34.56 27.17
CA ASN A 799 -14.09 -34.88 28.46
C ASN A 799 -13.04 -35.31 29.50
N GLY A 800 -11.75 -35.29 29.16
CA GLY A 800 -10.65 -35.72 30.02
C GLY A 800 -10.44 -37.23 30.09
N ASN A 801 -11.06 -38.03 29.20
CA ASN A 801 -10.83 -39.47 29.16
C ASN A 801 -9.50 -39.78 28.44
N PRO A 802 -8.67 -40.71 28.96
CA PRO A 802 -7.42 -41.08 28.30
C PRO A 802 -7.64 -41.70 26.92
N LEU A 803 -6.82 -41.28 25.95
CA LEU A 803 -6.84 -41.78 24.58
C LEU A 803 -5.87 -42.96 24.41
N PHE A 804 -6.24 -43.87 23.53
CA PHE A 804 -5.51 -45.09 23.19
C PHE A 804 -5.48 -45.25 21.66
N GLU A 805 -4.44 -45.88 21.14
CA GLU A 805 -4.30 -46.12 19.70
C GLU A 805 -5.42 -47.04 19.19
N THR A 806 -5.95 -46.73 18.00
CA THR A 806 -6.99 -47.52 17.34
C THR A 806 -6.58 -47.94 15.94
N ASP A 807 -7.06 -49.10 15.48
CA ASP A 807 -6.94 -49.53 14.09
C ASP A 807 -7.89 -48.78 13.15
N GLU A 808 -7.83 -49.08 11.85
CA GLU A 808 -8.67 -48.45 10.80
C GLU A 808 -10.18 -48.67 11.02
N ASP A 809 -10.56 -49.70 11.79
CA ASP A 809 -11.94 -50.03 12.14
C ASP A 809 -12.38 -49.43 13.49
N GLY A 810 -11.49 -48.68 14.17
CA GLY A 810 -11.75 -48.03 15.45
C GLY A 810 -11.61 -48.94 16.68
N ASN A 811 -10.99 -50.12 16.56
CA ASN A 811 -10.72 -51.00 17.69
C ASN A 811 -9.37 -50.66 18.34
N LEU A 812 -9.27 -50.87 19.66
CA LEU A 812 -8.04 -50.60 20.41
C LEU A 812 -6.89 -51.51 19.96
N ILE A 813 -5.73 -50.90 19.71
CA ILE A 813 -4.47 -51.62 19.51
C ILE A 813 -3.92 -51.97 20.90
N LEU A 814 -3.60 -53.25 21.10
CA LEU A 814 -3.11 -53.79 22.37
C LEU A 814 -1.61 -54.09 22.30
N ASP A 815 -0.91 -53.90 23.41
CA ASP A 815 0.50 -54.24 23.56
C ASP A 815 0.74 -55.76 23.71
N GLY A 816 1.99 -56.15 23.92
CA GLY A 816 2.37 -57.56 24.11
C GLY A 816 1.78 -58.24 25.35
N ASN A 817 1.18 -57.48 26.27
CA ASN A 817 0.51 -57.97 27.47
C ASN A 817 -1.03 -57.98 27.33
N GLY A 818 -1.56 -57.42 26.24
CA GLY A 818 -2.99 -57.29 25.98
C GLY A 818 -3.62 -56.01 26.54
N ASP A 819 -2.81 -55.04 26.93
CA ASP A 819 -3.29 -53.74 27.43
C ASP A 819 -3.36 -52.72 26.28
N PRO A 820 -4.38 -51.83 26.23
CA PRO A 820 -4.46 -50.79 25.22
C PRO A 820 -3.26 -49.84 25.23
N ILE A 821 -2.71 -49.53 24.05
CA ILE A 821 -1.54 -48.66 23.92
C ILE A 821 -1.97 -47.19 24.08
N PRO A 822 -1.44 -46.45 25.08
CA PRO A 822 -1.82 -45.06 25.31
C PRO A 822 -1.29 -44.15 24.20
N VAL A 823 -2.10 -43.19 23.75
CA VAL A 823 -1.62 -42.11 22.88
C VAL A 823 -0.84 -41.13 23.75
N MET A 824 0.46 -41.00 23.49
CA MET A 824 1.34 -40.11 24.23
C MET A 824 1.54 -38.80 23.47
N VAL A 825 1.50 -37.68 24.19
CA VAL A 825 1.73 -36.32 23.67
C VAL A 825 2.68 -35.56 24.58
N THR A 826 3.39 -34.59 24.00
CA THR A 826 4.27 -33.69 24.75
C THR A 826 3.44 -32.70 25.57
N ILE A 827 4.01 -32.22 26.68
CA ILE A 827 3.42 -31.12 27.45
C ILE A 827 3.90 -29.80 26.84
N ASN A 828 2.97 -28.99 26.35
CA ASN A 828 3.31 -27.72 25.70
C ASN A 828 3.81 -26.68 26.72
N VAL A 829 5.04 -26.22 26.53
CA VAL A 829 5.58 -24.99 27.12
C VAL A 829 5.29 -23.84 26.16
N PRO A 830 4.41 -22.89 26.50
CA PRO A 830 4.11 -21.77 25.61
C PRO A 830 5.35 -20.88 25.42
N ALA A 831 5.43 -20.12 24.33
CA ALA A 831 6.46 -19.11 24.15
C ALA A 831 6.48 -18.08 25.31
N ALA A 832 7.65 -17.55 25.66
CA ALA A 832 7.78 -16.51 26.69
C ALA A 832 7.46 -15.10 26.15
N MET A 833 7.69 -14.89 24.85
CA MET A 833 7.54 -13.62 24.15
C MET A 833 6.68 -13.76 22.88
N SER A 834 6.23 -12.61 22.37
CA SER A 834 5.39 -12.51 21.18
C SER A 834 5.93 -11.48 20.19
N SER A 835 5.96 -11.85 18.91
CA SER A 835 6.25 -10.93 17.80
C SER A 835 5.15 -9.86 17.59
N ASN A 836 4.07 -9.89 18.36
CA ASN A 836 3.03 -8.86 18.35
C ASN A 836 3.39 -7.63 19.21
N GLY A 837 4.49 -7.67 19.96
CA GLY A 837 5.02 -6.54 20.71
C GLY A 837 5.29 -6.84 22.19
N ALA A 838 5.92 -5.87 22.85
CA ALA A 838 6.33 -5.96 24.24
C ALA A 838 5.14 -6.14 25.19
N ALA A 839 4.04 -5.40 24.95
CA ALA A 839 2.80 -5.52 25.74
C ALA A 839 2.15 -6.92 25.65
N ASN A 840 2.39 -7.67 24.56
CA ASN A 840 1.92 -9.05 24.39
C ASN A 840 2.90 -10.09 24.98
N SER A 841 3.96 -9.65 25.64
CA SER A 841 5.04 -10.48 26.18
C SER A 841 5.08 -10.44 27.72
N ALA A 842 3.91 -10.31 28.36
CA ALA A 842 3.79 -10.18 29.81
C ALA A 842 4.41 -11.36 30.58
N ARG A 843 4.40 -12.59 30.02
CA ARG A 843 5.05 -13.76 30.64
C ARG A 843 6.55 -13.55 30.86
N PHE A 844 7.20 -12.81 29.96
CA PHE A 844 8.60 -12.40 30.09
C PHE A 844 8.75 -11.18 31.02
N PHE A 845 8.11 -10.05 30.68
CA PHE A 845 8.32 -8.79 31.40
C PHE A 845 7.90 -8.85 32.88
N ASN A 846 6.86 -9.60 33.23
CA ASN A 846 6.42 -9.71 34.63
C ASN A 846 7.51 -10.31 35.54
N ARG A 847 8.48 -11.08 35.02
CA ARG A 847 9.59 -11.60 35.82
C ARG A 847 10.54 -10.49 36.29
N PHE A 848 10.68 -9.43 35.50
CA PHE A 848 11.58 -8.31 35.77
C PHE A 848 10.87 -7.12 36.44
N GLU A 849 9.53 -7.10 36.43
CA GLU A 849 8.72 -5.97 36.91
C GLU A 849 7.93 -6.31 38.18
N GLN A 850 7.54 -7.56 38.38
CA GLN A 850 6.67 -7.99 39.49
C GLN A 850 7.45 -8.84 40.50
N PRO A 851 7.06 -8.82 41.79
CA PRO A 851 7.59 -9.76 42.76
C PRO A 851 7.27 -11.21 42.35
N PRO A 852 8.13 -12.18 42.70
CA PRO A 852 7.97 -13.58 42.31
C PRO A 852 6.61 -14.13 42.77
N GLY A 853 5.97 -14.90 41.89
CA GLY A 853 4.75 -15.64 42.19
C GLY A 853 5.00 -16.78 43.20
N VAL A 854 3.93 -17.39 43.69
CA VAL A 854 4.02 -18.47 44.70
C VAL A 854 4.81 -19.69 44.20
N ASP A 855 4.76 -19.94 42.88
CA ASP A 855 5.49 -21.05 42.23
C ASP A 855 6.85 -20.63 41.67
N ASP A 856 7.25 -19.36 41.83
CA ASP A 856 8.53 -18.86 41.35
C ASP A 856 9.58 -18.97 42.45
N THR A 857 10.76 -19.44 42.08
CA THR A 857 11.86 -19.66 43.03
C THR A 857 12.94 -18.58 42.96
N VAL A 858 12.92 -17.72 41.93
CA VAL A 858 13.94 -16.68 41.70
C VAL A 858 13.30 -15.36 41.28
N ASP A 859 13.68 -14.29 41.97
CA ASP A 859 13.29 -12.91 41.63
C ASP A 859 14.25 -12.34 40.59
N HIS A 860 13.75 -12.06 39.37
CA HIS A 860 14.60 -11.56 38.27
C HIS A 860 14.70 -10.02 38.26
N ARG A 861 14.07 -9.32 39.21
CA ARG A 861 14.13 -7.86 39.26
C ARG A 861 15.59 -7.38 39.44
N GLY A 862 16.03 -6.51 38.54
CA GLY A 862 17.40 -5.98 38.50
C GLY A 862 18.42 -6.86 37.77
N TYR A 863 18.03 -8.04 37.25
CA TYR A 863 18.92 -8.86 36.41
C TYR A 863 19.23 -8.17 35.08
N LEU A 864 18.23 -7.49 34.50
CA LEU A 864 18.36 -6.65 33.32
C LEU A 864 18.24 -5.18 33.74
N THR A 865 19.01 -4.31 33.08
CA THR A 865 18.89 -2.86 33.24
C THR A 865 17.69 -2.33 32.45
N GLU A 866 17.24 -1.12 32.77
CA GLU A 866 16.15 -0.47 32.01
C GLU A 866 16.52 -0.25 30.54
N ALA A 867 17.79 0.01 30.22
CA ALA A 867 18.27 0.12 28.84
C ALA A 867 18.15 -1.20 28.06
N GLU A 868 18.38 -2.33 28.74
CA GLU A 868 18.24 -3.67 28.15
C GLU A 868 16.77 -4.07 27.98
N LEU A 869 15.91 -3.74 28.96
CA LEU A 869 14.46 -3.93 28.85
C LEU A 869 13.85 -3.05 27.75
N LYS A 870 14.35 -1.82 27.58
CA LYS A 870 14.02 -0.96 26.43
C LYS A 870 14.39 -1.65 25.12
N LEU A 871 15.63 -2.13 24.97
CA LEU A 871 16.10 -2.81 23.76
C LEU A 871 15.25 -4.02 23.37
N ILE A 872 14.87 -4.85 24.35
CA ILE A 872 13.99 -6.00 24.14
C ILE A 872 12.59 -5.54 23.72
N SER A 873 12.07 -4.48 24.35
CA SER A 873 10.75 -3.93 24.00
C SER A 873 10.71 -3.41 22.58
N GLU A 874 11.75 -2.70 22.16
CA GLU A 874 11.93 -2.21 20.78
C GLU A 874 11.93 -3.35 19.77
N TRP A 875 12.76 -4.36 20.01
CA TRP A 875 12.84 -5.53 19.15
C TRP A 875 11.50 -6.25 18.99
N LEU A 876 10.77 -6.47 20.08
CA LEU A 876 9.45 -7.12 20.05
C LEU A 876 8.42 -6.26 19.31
N ASP A 877 8.39 -4.96 19.55
CA ASP A 877 7.41 -4.06 18.92
C ASP A 877 7.60 -3.90 17.41
N LEU A 878 8.84 -4.00 16.93
CA LEU A 878 9.20 -4.07 15.51
C LEU A 878 8.81 -5.41 14.85
N GLY A 879 8.45 -6.42 15.64
CA GLY A 879 8.01 -7.72 15.14
C GLY A 879 8.97 -8.87 15.45
N ALA A 880 9.90 -8.69 16.38
CA ALA A 880 10.87 -9.70 16.81
C ALA A 880 11.67 -10.33 15.66
N GLN A 881 12.05 -9.50 14.68
CA GLN A 881 12.78 -9.96 13.49
C GLN A 881 14.14 -10.57 13.89
N TYR A 882 14.59 -11.58 13.15
CA TYR A 882 15.94 -12.12 13.38
C TYR A 882 17.01 -11.11 12.89
N TYR A 883 16.82 -10.56 11.69
CA TYR A 883 17.53 -9.38 11.19
C TYR A 883 16.55 -8.29 10.73
N ASN A 884 16.83 -7.02 11.05
CA ASN A 884 16.09 -5.85 10.54
C ASN A 884 16.78 -5.17 9.34
N ASN A 885 17.86 -5.72 8.81
CA ASN A 885 18.56 -5.22 7.64
C ASN A 885 18.98 -6.44 6.80
N PRO A 886 18.52 -6.55 5.55
CA PRO A 886 18.83 -7.73 4.74
C PRO A 886 20.33 -7.82 4.43
N PHE A 887 21.04 -6.69 4.35
CA PHE A 887 22.49 -6.66 4.10
C PHE A 887 23.36 -7.01 5.31
N ALA A 888 22.75 -7.17 6.50
CA ALA A 888 23.44 -7.68 7.68
C ALA A 888 23.37 -9.22 7.79
N VAL A 889 22.55 -9.86 6.95
CA VAL A 889 22.41 -11.33 6.94
C VAL A 889 23.72 -11.94 6.42
N PRO A 890 24.33 -12.89 7.15
CA PRO A 890 25.53 -13.58 6.68
C PRO A 890 25.28 -14.25 5.33
N VAL A 891 26.15 -13.95 4.36
CA VAL A 891 26.13 -14.63 3.05
C VAL A 891 26.69 -16.03 3.24
N ASN A 892 25.98 -17.05 2.74
CA ASN A 892 26.43 -18.44 2.76
C ASN A 892 27.63 -18.68 1.84
#